data_AF-A0A8K0TQD6-F1
#
_entry.id   AF-A0A8K0TQD6-F1
#
_cell.length_a   1.000
_cell.length_b   1.000
_cell.length_c   1.000
_cell.angle_alpha   90.00
_cell.angle_beta   90.00
_cell.angle_gamma   90.00
#
_symmetry.space_group_name_H-M   'P 1'
#
loop_
_entity.id
_entity.type
_entity.pdbx_description
1 polymer ?
#
loop_
_entity_poly.entity_id
_entity_poly.type
_entity_poly.pdbx_seq_one_letter_code
_entity_poly.pdbx_strand_id
1 'polypeptide(L)'
;MAPSLEVYEKAAQTLPVKPVTTKAHGLTAVSSLEFEGSEKHDRVLKVFRAFIADLCQQFNGGHPGSAMGMAAIGIALYKYVMKYSPSNCDYFNRDRFVLSNGHACLWQYLFMHLVGVKSMTLDQLKSYHSTKLDSLCPGHPEIENEGVEVTTGPLGQGVANAVGLAMATKNLAATYSKPGHEQLVDNMTWVMIGDACLQEGVGLEAVSLAGHWKLNNLCIIYDNNSVTCDGTADVANSEDMNAKMRATGFNVHEILDGNSNVEAIAHALIAARTSDKPTFINIRTTIGFGSNKAGDAKTHGAALGVDDVASIKAAAGLDANEHFHIPKDVYDFFSDVIPRGQKHEAEWETKVQDYAAKYPEEAEEFKLRVEGKMPVDWTKIIPRKEDLPTEPTATRKSAGIVGNPLGEKLKNFLIGTADLTPSCNVAYNQKVDFQSPELQTACGLNGNYSGRYIHYGIREHAMCAISNGLAAFNKGTFLPVTSSFFMFYLYAAPAVRMAALQGLQQIHIATHDSIGTGEDGPTHQPIALPALYRAMPNTLYIRPCDSEETAGAFVAALSATETPTIISLSRQTLPQFPRNSSREGVAKGAYVFSERAGDEFDVTLIGVGSEMGVTMETAALLESEHGVKARVVSFPCQRLFEQQTREYKRSVLRPESGRPTVVIEAYAANGWERYADASFSMRRFGKSLPSKAAYDYFGFRAERMAPRIRELVEECLANLPGTVQWAMRNTSSRLVDDTSGPEPDSWAPWTHQPACLNAANNPKARFCTFTDVGHGYHGISLITYPEIAAASAHMLQDPHMSFIPAYDVDPVLLGGRDPNPAYKIVDIPGKGKGVVATRRIRRYEVFMGDYAAMIISAMFPGAVQQMDGYEMLHRGADQLREPEALLGLGRSSPGYKSDIVEDIMRTNSFQMNVVGAPHMAMFPEISRLNHACNPSAFMRFSDSSFAATVIAFRDIEPGEEITISYARLGMSHQERQALLTDWGFKCTCDMCTASPAVIAASDGRRERIFQLKADILDFLNRGKVHGAVKMIREAIDLMEQENLRPLMTEQYETLARIQWALGAKEKGVEYARESIQLLTDHGFMDPRDFDENLMGLLYSFEE
;
A
#
# COMPACT_ATOMS: atom_id res chain seq x y z
N MET A 1 35.95 -29.71 9.38
CA MET A 1 37.23 -30.32 8.98
C MET A 1 37.89 -29.36 8.02
N ALA A 2 39.22 -29.17 8.09
CA ALA A 2 39.92 -28.47 7.03
C ALA A 2 39.66 -29.20 5.69
N PRO A 3 39.46 -28.49 4.57
CA PRO A 3 39.38 -29.11 3.24
C PRO A 3 40.52 -30.10 3.02
N SER A 4 40.30 -31.13 2.21
CA SER A 4 41.39 -32.02 1.83
C SER A 4 42.51 -31.23 1.12
N LEU A 5 43.75 -31.71 1.24
CA LEU A 5 44.93 -31.09 0.64
C LEU A 5 44.79 -30.79 -0.85
N GLU A 6 44.18 -31.72 -1.59
CA GLU A 6 43.92 -31.64 -3.03
C GLU A 6 42.93 -30.52 -3.40
N VAL A 7 42.02 -30.20 -2.47
CA VAL A 7 41.02 -29.16 -2.61
C VAL A 7 41.63 -27.77 -2.40
N TYR A 8 42.54 -27.62 -1.43
CA TYR A 8 43.32 -26.40 -1.25
C TYR A 8 44.23 -26.10 -2.43
N GLU A 9 44.88 -27.13 -3.00
CA GLU A 9 45.75 -26.99 -4.17
C GLU A 9 44.97 -26.50 -5.40
N LYS A 10 43.78 -27.07 -5.64
CA LYS A 10 42.92 -26.70 -6.78
C LYS A 10 42.30 -25.30 -6.61
N ALA A 11 41.94 -24.93 -5.39
CA ALA A 11 41.45 -23.59 -5.09
C ALA A 11 42.55 -22.53 -5.25
N ALA A 12 43.75 -22.78 -4.74
CA ALA A 12 44.88 -21.83 -4.78
C ALA A 12 45.34 -21.45 -6.19
N GLN A 13 45.20 -22.35 -7.18
CA GLN A 13 45.64 -22.09 -8.56
C GLN A 13 44.86 -20.96 -9.27
N THR A 14 43.66 -20.63 -8.80
CA THR A 14 42.78 -19.64 -9.45
C THR A 14 42.55 -18.37 -8.63
N LEU A 15 43.19 -18.25 -7.47
CA LEU A 15 43.03 -17.15 -6.52
C LEU A 15 44.35 -16.36 -6.40
N PRO A 16 44.31 -15.05 -6.07
CA PRO A 16 45.49 -14.19 -5.96
C PRO A 16 46.22 -14.37 -4.62
N VAL A 17 46.44 -15.62 -4.21
CA VAL A 17 47.08 -16.00 -2.96
C VAL A 17 48.17 -17.03 -3.24
N LYS A 18 49.28 -16.96 -2.50
CA LYS A 18 50.37 -17.92 -2.70
C LYS A 18 50.17 -19.15 -1.81
N PRO A 19 50.18 -20.37 -2.37
CA PRO A 19 50.13 -21.56 -1.54
C PRO A 19 51.45 -21.72 -0.75
N VAL A 20 51.35 -21.80 0.58
CA VAL A 20 52.48 -22.12 1.44
C VAL A 20 52.59 -23.64 1.54
N THR A 21 53.68 -24.21 1.05
CA THR A 21 53.87 -25.66 1.05
C THR A 21 54.76 -26.11 2.20
N THR A 22 54.35 -27.17 2.89
CA THR A 22 55.17 -27.91 3.85
C THR A 22 55.55 -29.26 3.28
N LYS A 23 56.78 -29.72 3.55
CA LYS A 23 57.21 -31.08 3.23
C LYS A 23 57.11 -31.95 4.49
N ALA A 24 56.22 -32.94 4.46
CA ALA A 24 56.13 -33.98 5.47
C ALA A 24 56.25 -35.35 4.79
N HIS A 25 57.13 -36.21 5.29
CA HIS A 25 57.37 -37.57 4.77
C HIS A 25 57.62 -37.68 3.24
N GLY A 26 58.29 -36.69 2.65
CA GLY A 26 58.62 -36.70 1.21
C GLY A 26 57.50 -36.25 0.27
N LEU A 27 56.34 -35.88 0.81
CA LEU A 27 55.22 -35.28 0.07
C LEU A 27 55.20 -33.76 0.32
N THR A 28 55.13 -32.98 -0.75
CA THR A 28 54.89 -31.54 -0.70
C THR A 28 53.38 -31.32 -0.58
N ALA A 29 52.94 -30.58 0.43
CA ALA A 29 51.54 -30.39 0.78
C ALA A 29 51.26 -28.92 1.06
N VAL A 30 50.21 -28.32 0.49
CA VAL A 30 49.79 -26.95 0.82
C VAL A 30 49.27 -26.90 2.26
N SER A 31 49.96 -26.15 3.10
CA SER A 31 49.69 -26.00 4.54
C SER A 31 48.85 -24.78 4.88
N SER A 32 48.98 -23.68 4.11
CA SER A 32 48.21 -22.44 4.26
C SER A 32 48.26 -21.61 2.98
N LEU A 33 47.57 -20.46 2.98
CA LEU A 33 47.61 -19.46 1.92
C LEU A 33 48.28 -18.19 2.47
N GLU A 34 49.19 -17.61 1.70
CA GLU A 34 49.84 -16.34 2.02
C GLU A 34 49.09 -15.21 1.31
N PHE A 35 48.56 -14.29 2.13
CA PHE A 35 47.88 -13.07 1.72
C PHE A 35 48.82 -11.85 1.80
N GLU A 36 48.38 -10.69 1.32
CA GLU A 36 49.09 -9.44 1.59
C GLU A 36 49.07 -9.17 3.11
N GLY A 37 50.16 -8.61 3.65
CA GLY A 37 50.32 -8.48 5.10
C GLY A 37 49.22 -7.66 5.80
N SER A 38 48.93 -8.03 7.04
CA SER A 38 47.84 -7.46 7.87
C SER A 38 47.88 -5.93 7.98
N GLU A 39 49.05 -5.29 7.93
CA GLU A 39 49.19 -3.83 7.91
C GLU A 39 48.51 -3.19 6.67
N LYS A 40 48.59 -3.84 5.50
CA LYS A 40 47.91 -3.37 4.29
C LYS A 40 46.40 -3.55 4.40
N HIS A 41 45.93 -4.67 4.95
CA HIS A 41 44.50 -4.87 5.22
C HIS A 41 43.97 -3.79 6.16
N ASP A 42 44.65 -3.56 7.29
CA ASP A 42 44.26 -2.54 8.27
C ASP A 42 44.19 -1.13 7.65
N ARG A 43 45.17 -0.78 6.81
CA ARG A 43 45.17 0.48 6.05
C ARG A 43 43.94 0.61 5.16
N VAL A 44 43.62 -0.40 4.35
CA VAL A 44 42.45 -0.38 3.44
C VAL A 44 41.14 -0.33 4.23
N LEU A 45 41.01 -1.13 5.30
CA LEU A 45 39.82 -1.16 6.15
C LEU A 45 39.51 0.21 6.78
N LYS A 46 40.52 0.88 7.32
CA LYS A 46 40.36 2.21 7.95
C LYS A 46 39.97 3.28 6.94
N VAL A 47 40.61 3.31 5.77
CA VAL A 47 40.25 4.25 4.70
C VAL A 47 38.83 3.98 4.17
N PHE A 48 38.48 2.71 3.95
CA PHE A 48 37.14 2.33 3.50
C PHE A 48 36.06 2.85 4.46
N ARG A 49 36.24 2.63 5.76
CA ARG A 49 35.31 3.11 6.80
C ARG A 49 35.19 4.63 6.83
N ALA A 50 36.32 5.34 6.75
CA ALA A 50 36.32 6.81 6.69
C ALA A 50 35.56 7.32 5.46
N PHE A 51 35.69 6.64 4.33
CA PHE A 51 34.99 7.02 3.10
C PHE A 51 33.48 6.76 3.19
N ILE A 52 33.04 5.63 3.74
CA ILE A 52 31.62 5.36 4.02
C ILE A 52 31.03 6.45 4.93
N ALA A 53 31.77 6.83 5.97
CA ALA A 53 31.37 7.88 6.90
C ALA A 53 31.19 9.24 6.19
N ASP A 54 32.11 9.62 5.29
CA ASP A 54 31.98 10.82 4.45
C ASP A 54 30.74 10.77 3.55
N LEU A 55 30.51 9.64 2.85
CA LEU A 55 29.38 9.48 1.93
C LEU A 55 28.02 9.59 2.62
N CYS A 56 27.89 9.10 3.86
CA CYS A 56 26.66 9.28 4.63
C CYS A 56 26.55 10.70 5.20
N GLN A 57 27.68 11.32 5.58
CA GLN A 57 27.66 12.63 6.22
C GLN A 57 27.29 13.77 5.26
N GLN A 58 27.67 13.70 3.98
CA GLN A 58 27.45 14.78 3.00
C GLN A 58 25.99 15.23 2.86
N PHE A 59 25.02 14.32 3.04
CA PHE A 59 23.59 14.62 3.03
C PHE A 59 22.91 14.29 4.35
N ASN A 60 23.70 14.08 5.40
CA ASN A 60 23.25 13.77 6.76
C ASN A 60 22.28 12.56 6.83
N GLY A 61 22.51 11.53 6.01
CA GLY A 61 21.67 10.33 5.94
C GLY A 61 22.35 9.16 5.22
N GLY A 62 21.82 7.95 5.40
CA GLY A 62 22.37 6.72 4.84
C GLY A 62 22.63 5.67 5.92
N HIS A 63 23.19 4.52 5.53
CA HIS A 63 23.38 3.37 6.42
C HIS A 63 24.86 3.02 6.62
N PRO A 64 25.62 3.81 7.43
CA PRO A 64 27.04 3.59 7.60
C PRO A 64 27.37 2.34 8.43
N GLY A 65 26.48 1.93 9.35
CA GLY A 65 26.72 0.90 10.35
C GLY A 65 27.23 -0.43 9.78
N SER A 66 26.35 -1.15 9.07
CA SER A 66 26.70 -2.44 8.47
C SER A 66 27.77 -2.27 7.39
N ALA A 67 27.72 -1.19 6.60
CA ALA A 67 28.71 -0.92 5.56
C ALA A 67 30.13 -0.78 6.11
N MET A 68 30.31 -0.18 7.28
CA MET A 68 31.61 -0.10 7.97
C MET A 68 32.01 -1.42 8.65
N GLY A 69 31.04 -2.12 9.26
CA GLY A 69 31.27 -3.40 9.95
C GLY A 69 31.73 -4.50 9.00
N MET A 70 31.11 -4.59 7.82
CA MET A 70 31.38 -5.62 6.81
C MET A 70 32.64 -5.39 5.96
N ALA A 71 33.45 -4.35 6.24
CA ALA A 71 34.58 -3.98 5.37
C ALA A 71 35.59 -5.14 5.14
N ALA A 72 35.91 -5.93 6.18
CA ALA A 72 36.82 -7.07 6.03
C ALA A 72 36.25 -8.20 5.18
N ILE A 73 34.92 -8.38 5.22
CA ILE A 73 34.23 -9.34 4.37
C ILE A 73 34.37 -8.93 2.89
N GLY A 74 34.27 -7.64 2.59
CA GLY A 74 34.37 -7.15 1.22
C GLY A 74 35.78 -7.27 0.65
N ILE A 75 36.81 -7.00 1.45
CA ILE A 75 38.19 -7.31 1.06
C ILE A 75 38.32 -8.81 0.79
N ALA A 76 37.92 -9.67 1.73
CA ALA A 76 38.00 -11.12 1.56
C ALA A 76 37.31 -11.60 0.26
N LEU A 77 36.13 -11.06 -0.03
CA LEU A 77 35.33 -11.45 -1.19
C LEU A 77 35.88 -10.87 -2.51
N TYR A 78 35.91 -9.54 -2.66
CA TYR A 78 36.24 -8.87 -3.93
C TYR A 78 37.73 -8.99 -4.28
N LYS A 79 38.63 -8.83 -3.30
CA LYS A 79 40.06 -8.91 -3.59
C LYS A 79 40.52 -10.35 -3.81
N TYR A 80 40.05 -11.31 -3.00
CA TYR A 80 40.67 -12.64 -2.95
C TYR A 80 39.85 -13.80 -3.50
N VAL A 81 38.51 -13.81 -3.41
CA VAL A 81 37.76 -15.08 -3.60
C VAL A 81 36.82 -15.10 -4.80
N MET A 82 36.14 -13.98 -5.06
CA MET A 82 35.14 -13.90 -6.13
C MET A 82 35.82 -13.93 -7.50
N LYS A 83 35.28 -14.72 -8.43
CA LYS A 83 35.68 -14.74 -9.83
C LYS A 83 34.75 -13.85 -10.64
N TYR A 84 35.21 -12.66 -10.99
CA TYR A 84 34.45 -11.65 -11.71
C TYR A 84 35.38 -10.77 -12.53
N SER A 85 34.82 -9.86 -13.34
CA SER A 85 35.59 -8.95 -14.16
C SER A 85 35.03 -7.54 -14.07
N PRO A 86 35.75 -6.60 -13.44
CA PRO A 86 35.29 -5.22 -13.31
C PRO A 86 35.11 -4.50 -14.65
N SER A 87 35.85 -4.92 -15.68
CA SER A 87 35.76 -4.30 -17.02
C SER A 87 34.60 -4.82 -17.87
N ASN A 88 33.98 -5.92 -17.46
CA ASN A 88 32.83 -6.53 -18.12
C ASN A 88 32.02 -7.32 -17.07
N CYS A 89 31.15 -6.61 -16.37
CA CYS A 89 30.30 -7.18 -15.33
C CYS A 89 29.27 -8.19 -15.87
N ASP A 90 29.10 -8.28 -17.19
CA ASP A 90 28.11 -9.14 -17.84
C ASP A 90 28.68 -10.48 -18.29
N TYR A 91 29.98 -10.75 -18.14
CA TYR A 91 30.54 -12.03 -18.58
C TYR A 91 29.81 -13.21 -17.92
N PHE A 92 29.47 -14.22 -18.73
CA PHE A 92 28.38 -15.13 -18.40
C PHE A 92 28.68 -16.03 -17.19
N ASN A 93 29.89 -16.59 -17.11
CA ASN A 93 30.30 -17.51 -16.04
C ASN A 93 30.93 -16.81 -14.82
N ARG A 94 30.53 -15.57 -14.53
CA ARG A 94 30.98 -14.84 -13.33
C ARG A 94 30.36 -15.42 -12.08
N ASP A 95 31.10 -15.41 -10.98
CA ASP A 95 30.46 -15.53 -9.69
C ASP A 95 29.44 -14.41 -9.52
N ARG A 96 28.27 -14.75 -8.99
CA ARG A 96 27.17 -13.82 -8.76
C ARG A 96 27.25 -13.31 -7.33
N PHE A 97 26.97 -12.02 -7.12
CA PHE A 97 26.89 -11.43 -5.79
C PHE A 97 25.53 -10.75 -5.56
N VAL A 98 24.91 -11.04 -4.42
CA VAL A 98 23.66 -10.41 -4.00
C VAL A 98 23.83 -9.78 -2.62
N LEU A 99 23.54 -8.49 -2.50
CA LEU A 99 23.47 -7.80 -1.21
C LEU A 99 22.02 -7.81 -0.70
N SER A 100 21.62 -8.85 0.05
CA SER A 100 20.23 -8.99 0.50
C SER A 100 19.85 -7.96 1.56
N ASN A 101 20.79 -7.56 2.42
CA ASN A 101 20.68 -6.41 3.32
C ASN A 101 20.93 -5.11 2.54
N GLY A 102 20.08 -4.85 1.54
CA GLY A 102 20.29 -3.81 0.52
C GLY A 102 20.51 -2.40 1.07
N HIS A 103 20.08 -2.09 2.28
CA HIS A 103 20.34 -0.78 2.91
C HIS A 103 21.84 -0.47 3.01
N ALA A 104 22.70 -1.50 3.09
CA ALA A 104 24.15 -1.36 3.13
C ALA A 104 24.79 -1.15 1.73
N CYS A 105 24.04 -0.62 0.76
CA CYS A 105 24.44 -0.52 -0.65
C CYS A 105 25.79 0.18 -0.89
N LEU A 106 26.12 1.19 -0.07
CA LEU A 106 27.41 1.89 -0.13
C LEU A 106 28.60 0.95 0.04
N TRP A 107 28.44 -0.16 0.77
CA TRP A 107 29.48 -1.20 0.85
C TRP A 107 29.77 -1.78 -0.53
N GLN A 108 28.72 -2.18 -1.27
CA GLN A 108 28.85 -2.79 -2.59
C GLN A 108 29.38 -1.76 -3.59
N TYR A 109 28.82 -0.55 -3.60
CA TYR A 109 29.22 0.50 -4.53
C TYR A 109 30.68 0.91 -4.32
N LEU A 110 31.13 1.05 -3.08
CA LEU A 110 32.52 1.43 -2.81
C LEU A 110 33.49 0.31 -3.22
N PHE A 111 33.16 -0.97 -2.99
CA PHE A 111 34.00 -2.06 -3.52
C PHE A 111 34.01 -2.10 -5.04
N MET A 112 32.86 -1.90 -5.70
CA MET A 112 32.79 -1.79 -7.17
C MET A 112 33.69 -0.66 -7.69
N HIS A 113 33.70 0.50 -7.04
CA HIS A 113 34.61 1.59 -7.37
C HIS A 113 36.08 1.19 -7.21
N LEU A 114 36.44 0.64 -6.04
CA LEU A 114 37.83 0.29 -5.70
C LEU A 114 38.40 -0.78 -6.63
N VAL A 115 37.57 -1.73 -7.07
CA VAL A 115 38.00 -2.80 -7.98
C VAL A 115 37.95 -2.38 -9.46
N GLY A 116 37.45 -1.18 -9.75
CA GLY A 116 37.51 -0.56 -11.07
C GLY A 116 36.33 -0.86 -11.99
N VAL A 117 35.12 -1.07 -11.45
CA VAL A 117 33.90 -1.09 -12.27
C VAL A 117 33.72 0.27 -12.94
N LYS A 118 33.62 0.25 -14.27
CA LYS A 118 33.76 1.47 -15.09
C LYS A 118 32.70 2.52 -14.81
N SER A 119 31.44 2.11 -14.62
CA SER A 119 30.32 3.01 -14.32
C SER A 119 30.37 3.57 -12.89
N MET A 120 30.98 2.85 -11.95
CA MET A 120 31.00 3.22 -10.54
C MET A 120 32.15 4.18 -10.21
N THR A 121 32.04 5.40 -10.71
CA THR A 121 33.05 6.45 -10.51
C THR A 121 32.94 7.09 -9.11
N LEU A 122 33.96 7.88 -8.74
CA LEU A 122 33.93 8.67 -7.50
C LEU A 122 32.73 9.65 -7.48
N ASP A 123 32.38 10.23 -8.62
CA ASP A 123 31.24 11.15 -8.74
C ASP A 123 29.89 10.45 -8.60
N GLN A 124 29.81 9.18 -9.02
CA GLN A 124 28.64 8.34 -8.81
C GLN A 124 28.49 7.98 -7.33
N LEU A 125 29.57 7.60 -6.62
CA LEU A 125 29.52 7.39 -5.17
C LEU A 125 29.02 8.64 -4.42
N LYS A 126 29.52 9.82 -4.78
CA LYS A 126 29.08 11.10 -4.22
C LYS A 126 27.62 11.45 -4.54
N SER A 127 27.02 10.80 -5.53
CA SER A 127 25.61 11.04 -5.88
C SER A 127 24.61 10.35 -4.95
N TYR A 128 25.06 9.45 -4.07
CA TYR A 128 24.21 8.82 -3.05
C TYR A 128 23.48 9.87 -2.21
N HIS A 129 22.14 9.79 -2.17
CA HIS A 129 21.22 10.77 -1.54
C HIS A 129 21.25 12.20 -2.13
N SER A 130 21.91 12.40 -3.27
CA SER A 130 21.85 13.67 -3.99
C SER A 130 20.56 13.81 -4.80
N THR A 131 20.31 15.02 -5.31
CA THR A 131 19.18 15.31 -6.21
C THR A 131 19.48 14.97 -7.68
N LYS A 132 20.57 14.25 -7.98
CA LYS A 132 20.94 13.87 -9.35
C LYS A 132 20.05 12.75 -9.86
N LEU A 133 19.41 12.98 -11.01
CA LEU A 133 18.51 12.01 -11.64
C LEU A 133 19.25 10.87 -12.38
N ASP A 134 20.53 11.08 -12.68
CA ASP A 134 21.42 10.11 -13.35
C ASP A 134 22.35 9.37 -12.36
N SER A 135 21.97 9.34 -11.08
CA SER A 135 22.68 8.60 -10.04
C SER A 135 22.56 7.10 -10.28
N LEU A 136 23.71 6.41 -10.22
CA LEU A 136 23.82 4.94 -10.19
C LEU A 136 24.03 4.42 -8.75
N CYS A 137 23.85 5.29 -7.75
CA CYS A 137 23.97 4.97 -6.32
C CYS A 137 22.67 5.27 -5.57
N PRO A 138 21.55 4.61 -5.92
CA PRO A 138 20.31 4.72 -5.16
C PRO A 138 20.45 4.23 -3.72
N GLY A 139 19.45 4.53 -2.89
CA GLY A 139 19.41 4.14 -1.47
C GLY A 139 19.47 2.62 -1.22
N HIS A 140 19.18 1.82 -2.26
CA HIS A 140 19.24 0.36 -2.28
C HIS A 140 19.72 -0.11 -3.68
N PRO A 141 20.38 -1.27 -3.86
CA PRO A 141 20.83 -1.74 -5.15
C PRO A 141 19.66 -1.97 -6.10
N GLU A 142 19.81 -1.52 -7.35
CA GLU A 142 18.83 -1.72 -8.43
C GLU A 142 19.51 -2.38 -9.65
N ILE A 143 18.84 -3.38 -10.24
CA ILE A 143 19.39 -4.30 -11.26
C ILE A 143 19.90 -3.63 -12.55
N GLU A 144 19.41 -2.43 -12.87
CA GLU A 144 19.86 -1.64 -14.01
C GLU A 144 21.28 -1.09 -13.85
N ASN A 145 21.81 -1.07 -12.63
CA ASN A 145 23.16 -0.63 -12.35
C ASN A 145 24.15 -1.76 -12.63
N GLU A 146 25.15 -1.49 -13.48
CA GLU A 146 26.20 -2.44 -13.83
C GLU A 146 26.82 -3.08 -12.58
N GLY A 147 26.90 -4.42 -12.53
CA GLY A 147 27.45 -5.15 -11.37
C GLY A 147 26.47 -5.40 -10.22
N VAL A 148 25.20 -5.02 -10.37
CA VAL A 148 24.10 -5.41 -9.47
C VAL A 148 23.28 -6.53 -10.11
N GLU A 149 23.26 -7.71 -9.49
CA GLU A 149 22.58 -8.88 -10.06
C GLU A 149 21.05 -8.82 -9.92
N VAL A 150 20.55 -8.23 -8.84
CA VAL A 150 19.11 -8.09 -8.53
C VAL A 150 18.87 -6.84 -7.69
N THR A 151 17.68 -6.23 -7.82
CA THR A 151 17.22 -5.16 -6.94
C THR A 151 16.89 -5.75 -5.56
N THR A 152 17.47 -5.16 -4.49
CA THR A 152 17.21 -5.57 -3.10
C THR A 152 16.74 -4.39 -2.24
N GLY A 153 16.59 -4.59 -0.94
CA GLY A 153 16.04 -3.61 -0.01
C GLY A 153 14.94 -4.22 0.84
N PRO A 154 13.84 -4.70 0.24
CA PRO A 154 12.89 -5.57 0.93
C PRO A 154 13.61 -6.83 1.42
N LEU A 155 13.71 -6.96 2.74
CA LEU A 155 14.56 -7.95 3.40
C LEU A 155 14.11 -9.39 3.07
N GLY A 156 15.05 -10.33 3.11
CA GLY A 156 14.79 -11.74 2.77
C GLY A 156 14.68 -12.06 1.27
N GLN A 157 14.25 -11.12 0.41
CA GLN A 157 14.11 -11.34 -1.04
C GLN A 157 15.44 -11.74 -1.70
N GLY A 158 16.52 -11.04 -1.37
CA GLY A 158 17.85 -11.31 -1.92
C GLY A 158 18.37 -12.72 -1.62
N VAL A 159 18.00 -13.30 -0.48
CA VAL A 159 18.29 -14.70 -0.15
C VAL A 159 17.61 -15.63 -1.15
N ALA A 160 16.32 -15.44 -1.39
CA ALA A 160 15.57 -16.25 -2.35
C ALA A 160 16.04 -16.04 -3.79
N ASN A 161 16.39 -14.80 -4.18
CA ASN A 161 16.96 -14.54 -5.50
C ASN A 161 18.31 -15.26 -5.69
N ALA A 162 19.17 -15.26 -4.67
CA ALA A 162 20.45 -15.99 -4.70
C ALA A 162 20.26 -17.51 -4.85
N VAL A 163 19.22 -18.09 -4.24
CA VAL A 163 18.84 -19.48 -4.48
C VAL A 163 18.48 -19.71 -5.96
N GLY A 164 17.72 -18.80 -6.57
CA GLY A 164 17.40 -18.84 -8.01
C GLY A 164 18.63 -18.75 -8.91
N LEU A 165 19.56 -17.84 -8.62
CA LEU A 165 20.83 -17.71 -9.34
C LEU A 165 21.68 -18.99 -9.22
N ALA A 166 21.75 -19.59 -8.03
CA ALA A 166 22.47 -20.85 -7.83
C ALA A 166 21.82 -22.02 -8.57
N MET A 167 20.48 -22.07 -8.62
CA MET A 167 19.73 -23.04 -9.42
C MET A 167 20.00 -22.89 -10.92
N ALA A 168 20.07 -21.66 -11.43
CA ALA A 168 20.37 -21.37 -12.83
C ALA A 168 21.72 -21.99 -13.24
N THR A 169 22.79 -21.75 -12.46
CA THR A 169 24.10 -22.37 -12.68
C THR A 169 24.00 -23.90 -12.68
N LYS A 170 23.33 -24.50 -11.70
CA LYS A 170 23.19 -25.97 -11.61
C LYS A 170 22.46 -26.55 -12.81
N ASN A 171 21.40 -25.88 -13.28
CA ASN A 171 20.66 -26.32 -14.44
C ASN A 171 21.47 -26.19 -15.73
N LEU A 172 22.13 -25.06 -15.96
CA LEU A 172 22.99 -24.88 -17.14
C LEU A 172 24.16 -25.87 -17.14
N ALA A 173 24.83 -26.04 -16.00
CA ALA A 173 25.90 -27.01 -15.84
C ALA A 173 25.44 -28.42 -16.20
N ALA A 174 24.33 -28.88 -15.62
CA ALA A 174 23.81 -30.23 -15.90
C ALA A 174 23.26 -30.39 -17.34
N THR A 175 22.82 -29.30 -17.97
CA THR A 175 22.29 -29.32 -19.34
C THR A 175 23.40 -29.39 -20.39
N TYR A 176 24.51 -28.66 -20.18
CA TYR A 176 25.59 -28.53 -21.17
C TYR A 176 26.89 -29.25 -20.79
N SER A 177 26.96 -29.88 -19.61
CA SER A 177 28.14 -30.66 -19.22
C SER A 177 28.38 -31.81 -20.19
N LYS A 178 29.61 -31.87 -20.72
CA LYS A 178 30.12 -32.94 -21.56
C LYS A 178 31.49 -33.38 -21.04
N PRO A 179 31.96 -34.61 -21.34
CA PRO A 179 33.29 -35.05 -20.94
C PRO A 179 34.37 -34.04 -21.32
N GLY A 180 35.12 -33.57 -20.32
CA GLY A 180 36.20 -32.58 -20.45
C GLY A 180 35.76 -31.13 -20.58
N HIS A 181 34.46 -30.82 -20.43
CA HIS A 181 33.88 -29.47 -20.52
C HIS A 181 32.88 -29.21 -19.38
N GLU A 182 33.08 -29.85 -18.23
CA GLU A 182 32.22 -29.73 -17.04
C GLU A 182 32.26 -28.30 -16.44
N GLN A 183 33.25 -27.50 -16.82
CA GLN A 183 33.52 -26.14 -16.34
C GLN A 183 32.99 -25.04 -17.28
N LEU A 184 32.04 -25.38 -18.18
CA LEU A 184 31.43 -24.41 -19.08
C LEU A 184 30.58 -23.38 -18.30
N VAL A 185 29.84 -23.86 -17.30
CA VAL A 185 29.10 -23.06 -16.33
C VAL A 185 29.30 -23.67 -14.94
N ASP A 186 30.08 -22.99 -14.09
CA ASP A 186 30.50 -23.50 -12.77
C ASP A 186 30.67 -22.39 -11.71
N ASN A 187 30.04 -21.24 -11.95
CA ASN A 187 30.15 -20.08 -11.08
C ASN A 187 29.50 -20.28 -9.68
N MET A 188 30.01 -19.56 -8.69
CA MET A 188 29.40 -19.46 -7.36
C MET A 188 28.32 -18.38 -7.31
N THR A 189 27.42 -18.47 -6.34
CA THR A 189 26.53 -17.40 -5.91
C THR A 189 26.83 -17.07 -4.45
N TRP A 190 27.24 -15.83 -4.21
CA TRP A 190 27.53 -15.27 -2.90
C TRP A 190 26.40 -14.33 -2.51
N VAL A 191 25.83 -14.51 -1.31
CA VAL A 191 24.79 -13.59 -0.81
C VAL A 191 25.16 -13.08 0.56
N MET A 192 25.26 -11.76 0.67
CA MET A 192 25.42 -11.08 1.95
C MET A 192 24.05 -10.82 2.57
N ILE A 193 23.92 -11.11 3.86
CA ILE A 193 22.68 -10.92 4.63
C ILE A 193 23.01 -10.29 5.98
N GLY A 194 22.02 -9.64 6.60
CA GLY A 194 22.05 -9.25 8.01
C GLY A 194 20.96 -9.98 8.81
N ASP A 195 20.82 -9.63 10.09
CA ASP A 195 19.90 -10.29 11.04
C ASP A 195 18.46 -10.38 10.52
N ALA A 196 17.93 -9.27 10.00
CA ALA A 196 16.52 -9.17 9.60
C ALA A 196 16.18 -10.01 8.35
N CYS A 197 17.15 -10.34 7.49
CA CYS A 197 16.89 -11.17 6.31
C CYS A 197 16.43 -12.60 6.64
N LEU A 198 16.80 -13.11 7.82
CA LEU A 198 16.40 -14.45 8.29
C LEU A 198 15.25 -14.43 9.29
N GLN A 199 14.81 -13.24 9.71
CA GLN A 199 13.53 -13.05 10.40
C GLN A 199 12.37 -13.07 9.39
N GLU A 200 12.63 -12.66 8.14
CA GLU A 200 11.69 -12.72 7.04
C GLU A 200 11.41 -14.16 6.58
N GLY A 201 10.12 -14.52 6.49
CA GLY A 201 9.67 -15.87 6.16
C GLY A 201 10.17 -16.36 4.80
N VAL A 202 10.21 -15.47 3.79
CA VAL A 202 10.70 -15.80 2.43
C VAL A 202 12.16 -16.27 2.42
N GLY A 203 13.01 -15.70 3.29
CA GLY A 203 14.40 -16.10 3.41
C GLY A 203 14.52 -17.53 3.94
N LEU A 204 13.70 -17.87 4.96
CA LEU A 204 13.69 -19.19 5.57
C LEU A 204 13.10 -20.27 4.65
N GLU A 205 12.03 -19.95 3.92
CA GLU A 205 11.48 -20.80 2.87
C GLU A 205 12.56 -21.18 1.84
N ALA A 206 13.32 -20.19 1.36
CA ALA A 206 14.37 -20.38 0.38
C ALA A 206 15.58 -21.16 0.92
N VAL A 207 16.03 -20.87 2.15
CA VAL A 207 17.10 -21.64 2.82
C VAL A 207 16.72 -23.11 2.93
N SER A 208 15.49 -23.41 3.33
CA SER A 208 15.00 -24.80 3.41
C SER A 208 15.11 -25.52 2.06
N LEU A 209 14.73 -24.86 0.96
CA LEU A 209 14.82 -25.43 -0.39
C LEU A 209 16.25 -25.58 -0.90
N ALA A 210 17.13 -24.59 -0.65
CA ALA A 210 18.51 -24.64 -1.09
C ALA A 210 19.30 -25.80 -0.47
N GLY A 211 19.05 -26.07 0.81
CA GLY A 211 19.60 -27.21 1.53
C GLY A 211 19.06 -28.54 1.01
N HIS A 212 17.74 -28.63 0.81
CA HIS A 212 17.08 -29.80 0.21
C HIS A 212 17.65 -30.15 -1.17
N TRP A 213 17.84 -29.16 -2.04
CA TRP A 213 18.44 -29.35 -3.37
C TRP A 213 19.96 -29.49 -3.37
N LYS A 214 20.64 -29.38 -2.22
CA LYS A 214 22.10 -29.41 -2.09
C LYS A 214 22.81 -28.46 -3.06
N LEU A 215 22.38 -27.19 -3.09
CA LEU A 215 22.98 -26.16 -3.96
C LEU A 215 24.37 -25.74 -3.47
N ASN A 216 25.36 -26.59 -3.68
CA ASN A 216 26.72 -26.37 -3.16
C ASN A 216 27.50 -25.22 -3.81
N ASN A 217 26.93 -24.59 -4.82
CA ASN A 217 27.43 -23.35 -5.41
C ASN A 217 26.83 -22.09 -4.76
N LEU A 218 26.06 -22.22 -3.68
CA LEU A 218 25.52 -21.11 -2.90
C LEU A 218 26.27 -20.95 -1.57
N CYS A 219 26.71 -19.72 -1.28
CA CYS A 219 27.27 -19.35 0.01
C CYS A 219 26.53 -18.13 0.57
N ILE A 220 25.88 -18.32 1.72
CA ILE A 220 25.28 -17.26 2.53
C ILE A 220 26.34 -16.72 3.49
N ILE A 221 26.61 -15.43 3.40
CA ILE A 221 27.55 -14.70 4.24
C ILE A 221 26.70 -13.84 5.18
N TYR A 222 26.72 -14.17 6.47
CA TYR A 222 25.88 -13.53 7.46
C TYR A 222 26.69 -12.53 8.29
N ASP A 223 26.35 -11.26 8.11
CA ASP A 223 26.77 -10.16 8.98
C ASP A 223 26.02 -10.26 10.32
N ASN A 224 26.61 -11.01 11.25
CA ASN A 224 26.09 -11.16 12.60
C ASN A 224 26.63 -10.03 13.47
N ASN A 225 26.02 -8.86 13.37
CA ASN A 225 26.34 -7.72 14.21
C ASN A 225 25.41 -7.59 15.43
N SER A 226 24.35 -8.42 15.48
CA SER A 226 23.38 -8.51 16.58
C SER A 226 22.62 -7.20 16.84
N VAL A 227 22.46 -6.34 15.82
CA VAL A 227 21.77 -5.04 15.91
C VAL A 227 20.79 -4.85 14.75
N THR A 228 19.60 -4.38 15.09
CA THR A 228 18.52 -4.01 14.16
C THR A 228 18.12 -2.54 14.40
N CYS A 229 17.11 -2.04 13.69
CA CYS A 229 16.61 -0.68 13.88
C CYS A 229 16.16 -0.41 15.33
N ASP A 230 15.56 -1.40 15.99
CA ASP A 230 14.95 -1.25 17.32
C ASP A 230 15.96 -1.38 18.47
N GLY A 231 17.22 -1.73 18.20
CA GLY A 231 18.21 -2.03 19.22
C GLY A 231 18.96 -3.33 18.92
N THR A 232 19.37 -4.03 19.98
CA THR A 232 19.98 -5.36 19.85
C THR A 232 18.96 -6.37 19.31
N ALA A 233 19.42 -7.30 18.46
CA ALA A 233 18.55 -8.25 17.76
C ALA A 233 17.77 -9.17 18.72
N ASP A 234 18.29 -9.40 19.93
CA ASP A 234 17.68 -10.23 20.98
C ASP A 234 16.39 -9.67 21.59
N VAL A 235 16.04 -8.40 21.29
CA VAL A 235 14.71 -7.84 21.59
C VAL A 235 13.59 -8.65 20.90
N ALA A 236 13.87 -9.22 19.72
CA ALA A 236 12.89 -9.97 18.93
C ALA A 236 13.38 -11.33 18.40
N ASN A 237 14.68 -11.63 18.47
CA ASN A 237 15.26 -12.86 17.93
C ASN A 237 16.39 -13.42 18.81
N SER A 238 16.17 -14.59 19.40
CA SER A 238 17.14 -15.31 20.24
C SER A 238 17.47 -16.72 19.72
N GLU A 239 17.22 -16.98 18.43
CA GLU A 239 17.44 -18.28 17.81
C GLU A 239 18.94 -18.62 17.65
N ASP A 240 19.30 -19.90 17.76
CA ASP A 240 20.63 -20.38 17.35
C ASP A 240 20.69 -20.54 15.82
N MET A 241 21.17 -19.49 15.15
CA MET A 241 21.33 -19.46 13.69
C MET A 241 22.22 -20.60 13.16
N ASN A 242 23.30 -20.95 13.87
CA ASN A 242 24.22 -21.98 13.40
C ASN A 242 23.53 -23.36 13.46
N ALA A 243 22.83 -23.67 14.54
CA ALA A 243 22.06 -24.90 14.67
C ALA A 243 20.91 -24.96 13.63
N LYS A 244 20.19 -23.85 13.44
CA LYS A 244 19.12 -23.71 12.44
C LYS A 244 19.62 -24.02 11.03
N MET A 245 20.76 -23.45 10.63
CA MET A 245 21.35 -23.69 9.31
C MET A 245 21.88 -25.12 9.15
N ARG A 246 22.46 -25.72 10.19
CA ARG A 246 22.83 -27.15 10.13
C ARG A 246 21.60 -28.03 9.94
N ALA A 247 20.48 -27.71 10.59
CA ALA A 247 19.24 -28.47 10.47
C ALA A 247 18.62 -28.40 9.06
N THR A 248 18.85 -27.33 8.30
CA THR A 248 18.42 -27.20 6.90
C THR A 248 19.36 -27.89 5.90
N GLY A 249 20.48 -28.46 6.36
CA GLY A 249 21.43 -29.18 5.52
C GLY A 249 22.61 -28.35 5.01
N PHE A 250 22.82 -27.14 5.54
CA PHE A 250 23.97 -26.30 5.19
C PHE A 250 25.24 -26.76 5.93
N ASN A 251 26.38 -26.57 5.27
CA ASN A 251 27.66 -26.49 5.97
C ASN A 251 27.75 -25.14 6.71
N VAL A 252 28.30 -25.13 7.93
CA VAL A 252 28.33 -23.92 8.77
C VAL A 252 29.74 -23.65 9.28
N HIS A 253 30.22 -22.44 8.97
CA HIS A 253 31.46 -21.86 9.50
C HIS A 253 31.14 -20.67 10.41
N GLU A 254 31.94 -20.47 11.45
CA GLU A 254 31.84 -19.32 12.35
C GLU A 254 33.18 -18.58 12.40
N ILE A 255 33.12 -17.25 12.25
CA ILE A 255 34.26 -16.35 12.34
C ILE A 255 33.96 -15.35 13.45
N LEU A 256 34.78 -15.35 14.50
CA LEU A 256 34.56 -14.53 15.70
C LEU A 256 35.07 -13.09 15.57
N ASP A 257 36.04 -12.86 14.69
CA ASP A 257 36.53 -11.51 14.35
C ASP A 257 36.25 -11.23 12.88
N GLY A 258 35.06 -10.69 12.61
CA GLY A 258 34.65 -10.21 11.30
C GLY A 258 35.04 -8.76 11.01
N ASN A 259 35.56 -8.04 12.00
CA ASN A 259 35.90 -6.62 11.85
C ASN A 259 37.26 -6.45 11.14
N SER A 260 38.21 -7.35 11.39
CA SER A 260 39.60 -7.15 10.90
C SER A 260 40.24 -8.39 10.31
N ASN A 261 39.75 -9.61 10.59
CA ASN A 261 40.42 -10.84 10.16
C ASN A 261 40.04 -11.27 8.73
N VAL A 262 40.56 -10.53 7.74
CA VAL A 262 40.36 -10.79 6.30
C VAL A 262 40.76 -12.22 5.91
N GLU A 263 41.88 -12.72 6.44
CA GLU A 263 42.40 -14.05 6.09
C GLU A 263 41.45 -15.17 6.53
N ALA A 264 40.93 -15.12 7.76
CA ALA A 264 40.00 -16.13 8.27
C ALA A 264 38.70 -16.15 7.45
N ILE A 265 38.18 -14.97 7.07
CA ILE A 265 37.00 -14.86 6.21
C ILE A 265 37.29 -15.43 4.82
N ALA A 266 38.43 -15.07 4.21
CA ALA A 266 38.83 -15.58 2.90
C ALA A 266 38.97 -17.11 2.92
N HIS A 267 39.56 -17.69 3.96
CA HIS A 267 39.64 -19.13 4.13
C HIS A 267 38.26 -19.82 4.18
N ALA A 268 37.29 -19.23 4.89
CA ALA A 268 35.93 -19.78 4.95
C ALA A 268 35.20 -19.68 3.59
N LEU A 269 35.35 -18.57 2.87
CA LEU A 269 34.81 -18.40 1.53
C LEU A 269 35.44 -19.38 0.52
N ILE A 270 36.75 -19.62 0.62
CA ILE A 270 37.44 -20.62 -0.20
C ILE A 270 36.93 -22.03 0.11
N ALA A 271 36.73 -22.36 1.39
CA ALA A 271 36.16 -23.63 1.79
C ALA A 271 34.74 -23.82 1.22
N ALA A 272 33.91 -22.77 1.20
CA ALA A 272 32.56 -22.81 0.65
C ALA A 272 32.51 -23.25 -0.81
N ARG A 273 33.44 -22.75 -1.67
CA ARG A 273 33.55 -23.14 -3.09
C ARG A 273 33.77 -24.65 -3.28
N THR A 274 34.28 -25.31 -2.25
CA THR A 274 34.72 -26.70 -2.31
C THR A 274 33.77 -27.65 -1.57
N SER A 275 32.71 -27.11 -0.99
CA SER A 275 31.72 -27.89 -0.26
C SER A 275 30.88 -28.75 -1.21
N ASP A 276 30.38 -29.86 -0.69
CA ASP A 276 29.35 -30.71 -1.30
C ASP A 276 27.91 -30.22 -1.00
N LYS A 277 27.76 -29.17 -0.20
CA LYS A 277 26.50 -28.61 0.31
C LYS A 277 26.51 -27.08 0.21
N PRO A 278 25.35 -26.42 0.21
CA PRO A 278 25.34 -24.97 0.38
C PRO A 278 26.00 -24.60 1.71
N THR A 279 26.67 -23.46 1.75
CA THR A 279 27.45 -23.02 2.93
C THR A 279 26.85 -21.77 3.55
N PHE A 280 26.85 -21.72 4.87
CA PHE A 280 26.50 -20.56 5.69
C PHE A 280 27.72 -20.17 6.52
N ILE A 281 28.15 -18.92 6.41
CA ILE A 281 29.29 -18.39 7.16
C ILE A 281 28.74 -17.31 8.09
N ASN A 282 28.72 -17.62 9.39
CA ASN A 282 28.34 -16.70 10.45
C ASN A 282 29.56 -15.87 10.84
N ILE A 283 29.54 -14.57 10.53
CA ILE A 283 30.67 -13.67 10.75
C ILE A 283 30.26 -12.63 11.79
N ARG A 284 30.88 -12.67 12.97
CA ARG A 284 30.62 -11.70 14.02
C ARG A 284 31.30 -10.38 13.70
N THR A 285 30.52 -9.34 13.45
CA THR A 285 31.03 -7.98 13.23
C THR A 285 30.51 -7.05 14.33
N THR A 286 30.95 -5.81 14.32
CA THR A 286 30.36 -4.74 15.12
C THR A 286 29.79 -3.69 14.19
N ILE A 287 28.49 -3.41 14.31
CA ILE A 287 27.85 -2.36 13.52
C ILE A 287 28.53 -1.01 13.80
N GLY A 288 28.85 -0.27 12.74
CA GLY A 288 29.54 1.03 12.85
C GLY A 288 30.98 0.92 13.34
N PHE A 289 31.64 -0.24 13.24
CA PHE A 289 33.01 -0.43 13.75
C PHE A 289 33.96 0.70 13.32
N GLY A 290 34.62 1.33 14.29
CA GLY A 290 35.48 2.50 14.11
C GLY A 290 34.84 3.83 14.52
N SER A 291 33.51 3.91 14.59
CA SER A 291 32.75 5.04 15.16
C SER A 291 32.80 5.03 16.69
N ASN A 292 32.67 6.21 17.30
CA ASN A 292 32.43 6.35 18.75
C ASN A 292 31.09 5.75 19.21
N LYS A 293 30.19 5.44 18.27
CA LYS A 293 28.87 4.84 18.49
C LYS A 293 28.81 3.37 18.03
N ALA A 294 29.96 2.72 17.79
CA ALA A 294 30.00 1.32 17.36
C ALA A 294 29.21 0.39 18.30
N GLY A 295 28.44 -0.54 17.74
CA GLY A 295 27.56 -1.44 18.50
C GLY A 295 26.19 -0.85 18.87
N ASP A 296 25.91 0.41 18.57
CA ASP A 296 24.64 1.08 18.84
C ASP A 296 23.75 1.09 17.57
N ALA A 297 22.46 0.79 17.73
CA ALA A 297 21.44 0.88 16.67
C ALA A 297 21.37 2.26 16.01
N LYS A 298 21.79 3.33 16.70
CA LYS A 298 21.93 4.68 16.14
C LYS A 298 22.90 4.76 14.95
N THR A 299 23.81 3.79 14.79
CA THR A 299 24.70 3.72 13.62
C THR A 299 24.07 3.04 12.41
N HIS A 300 22.87 2.45 12.55
CA HIS A 300 22.23 1.66 11.51
C HIS A 300 21.87 2.50 10.27
N GLY A 301 21.06 3.55 10.44
CA GLY A 301 20.44 4.30 9.33
C GLY A 301 20.54 5.83 9.45
N ALA A 302 21.51 6.32 10.23
CA ALA A 302 21.74 7.75 10.39
C ALA A 302 23.22 8.09 10.14
N ALA A 303 23.47 9.33 9.68
CA ALA A 303 24.82 9.87 9.62
C ALA A 303 25.45 9.93 11.03
N LEU A 304 26.77 9.76 11.08
CA LEU A 304 27.50 9.61 12.35
C LEU A 304 27.66 10.94 13.10
N GLY A 305 27.70 12.06 12.38
CA GLY A 305 28.02 13.39 12.89
C GLY A 305 29.46 13.79 12.54
N VAL A 306 29.67 15.08 12.30
CA VAL A 306 30.95 15.63 11.82
C VAL A 306 32.14 15.30 12.72
N ASP A 307 31.96 15.33 14.04
CA ASP A 307 33.03 15.03 15.00
C ASP A 307 33.45 13.56 14.95
N ASP A 308 32.49 12.66 14.75
CA ASP A 308 32.75 11.23 14.68
C ASP A 308 33.43 10.86 13.35
N VAL A 309 33.00 11.48 12.25
CA VAL A 309 33.68 11.37 10.93
C VAL A 309 35.13 11.84 11.04
N ALA A 310 35.39 12.98 11.69
CA ALA A 310 36.74 13.49 11.90
C ALA A 310 37.60 12.51 12.74
N SER A 311 37.02 11.92 13.78
CA SER A 311 37.68 10.90 14.61
C SER A 311 38.06 9.64 13.80
N ILE A 312 37.14 9.15 12.96
CA ILE A 312 37.38 7.99 12.08
C ILE A 312 38.52 8.29 11.09
N LYS A 313 38.52 9.49 10.49
CA LYS A 313 39.60 9.93 9.58
C LYS A 313 40.96 10.01 10.27
N ALA A 314 41.00 10.59 11.47
CA ALA A 314 42.23 10.66 12.25
C ALA A 314 42.79 9.26 12.58
N ALA A 315 41.91 8.31 12.95
CA ALA A 315 42.30 6.91 13.17
C ALA A 315 42.81 6.20 11.91
N ALA A 316 42.35 6.64 10.72
CA ALA A 316 42.84 6.20 9.43
C ALA A 316 44.13 6.91 8.97
N GLY A 317 44.62 7.91 9.70
CA GLY A 317 45.75 8.74 9.29
C GLY A 317 45.43 9.65 8.09
N LEU A 318 44.18 10.10 7.99
CA LEU A 318 43.68 11.04 6.98
C LEU A 318 43.45 12.43 7.60
N ASP A 319 43.51 13.49 6.79
CA ASP A 319 43.13 14.84 7.22
C ASP A 319 41.62 14.90 7.49
N ALA A 320 41.23 15.37 8.68
CA ALA A 320 39.83 15.50 9.06
C ALA A 320 39.03 16.46 8.16
N ASN A 321 39.70 17.44 7.53
CA ASN A 321 39.09 18.46 6.67
C ASN A 321 39.03 18.05 5.19
N GLU A 322 39.70 16.97 4.80
CA GLU A 322 39.65 16.46 3.43
C GLU A 322 38.50 15.46 3.31
N HIS A 323 37.63 15.63 2.31
CA HIS A 323 36.47 14.76 2.09
C HIS A 323 36.63 13.90 0.85
N PHE A 324 36.16 12.66 0.92
CA PHE A 324 36.16 11.72 -0.19
C PHE A 324 37.56 11.45 -0.77
N HIS A 325 38.58 11.46 0.10
CA HIS A 325 39.95 11.14 -0.28
C HIS A 325 40.21 9.64 -0.16
N ILE A 326 40.64 9.01 -1.26
CA ILE A 326 41.14 7.63 -1.26
C ILE A 326 42.62 7.68 -1.66
N PRO A 327 43.56 7.37 -0.74
CA PRO A 327 44.98 7.35 -1.01
C PRO A 327 45.38 6.35 -2.11
N LYS A 328 46.45 6.67 -2.85
CA LYS A 328 46.94 5.82 -3.96
C LYS A 328 47.29 4.40 -3.53
N ASP A 329 47.85 4.20 -2.33
CA ASP A 329 48.18 2.88 -1.79
C ASP A 329 46.95 1.96 -1.64
N VAL A 330 45.76 2.54 -1.40
CA VAL A 330 44.50 1.80 -1.36
C VAL A 330 44.03 1.40 -2.76
N TYR A 331 44.16 2.27 -3.76
CA TYR A 331 43.90 1.88 -5.16
C TYR A 331 44.90 0.83 -5.64
N ASP A 332 46.19 1.00 -5.33
CA ASP A 332 47.24 0.06 -5.70
C ASP A 332 46.99 -1.34 -5.13
N PHE A 333 46.38 -1.43 -3.94
CA PHE A 333 45.96 -2.69 -3.34
C PHE A 333 44.95 -3.47 -4.20
N PHE A 334 44.13 -2.84 -5.04
CA PHE A 334 43.18 -3.53 -5.93
C PHE A 334 43.62 -3.58 -7.41
N SER A 335 44.83 -3.09 -7.73
CA SER A 335 45.30 -2.91 -9.11
C SER A 335 45.41 -4.20 -9.94
N ASP A 336 45.52 -5.36 -9.30
CA ASP A 336 45.60 -6.67 -9.96
C ASP A 336 44.22 -7.26 -10.32
N VAL A 337 43.11 -6.68 -9.85
CA VAL A 337 41.77 -7.24 -10.04
C VAL A 337 41.34 -7.17 -11.50
N ILE A 338 41.52 -6.03 -12.17
CA ILE A 338 41.16 -5.86 -13.60
C ILE A 338 41.88 -6.88 -14.50
N PRO A 339 43.24 -6.98 -14.50
CA PRO A 339 43.92 -7.95 -15.36
C PRO A 339 43.57 -9.40 -15.00
N ARG A 340 43.25 -9.70 -13.74
CA ARG A 340 42.75 -11.02 -13.33
C ARG A 340 41.37 -11.32 -13.90
N GLY A 341 40.44 -10.36 -13.86
CA GLY A 341 39.11 -10.49 -14.46
C GLY A 341 39.17 -10.74 -15.97
N GLN A 342 39.99 -9.97 -16.69
CA GLN A 342 40.23 -10.17 -18.12
C GLN A 342 40.80 -11.56 -18.44
N LYS A 343 41.66 -12.09 -17.56
CA LYS A 343 42.17 -13.46 -17.69
C LYS A 343 41.06 -14.50 -17.50
N HIS A 344 40.17 -14.33 -16.51
CA HIS A 344 39.03 -15.24 -16.32
C HIS A 344 38.10 -15.28 -17.53
N GLU A 345 37.82 -14.12 -18.14
CA GLU A 345 37.04 -14.02 -19.37
C GLU A 345 37.72 -14.77 -20.52
N ALA A 346 38.98 -14.48 -20.82
CA ALA A 346 39.72 -15.10 -21.91
C ALA A 346 39.83 -16.63 -21.76
N GLU A 347 40.05 -17.11 -20.53
CA GLU A 347 40.07 -18.54 -20.22
C GLU A 347 38.69 -19.19 -20.46
N TRP A 348 37.61 -18.51 -20.09
CA TRP A 348 36.25 -19.00 -20.33
C TRP A 348 35.90 -18.98 -21.83
N GLU A 349 36.24 -17.92 -22.55
CA GLU A 349 36.04 -17.84 -24.01
C GLU A 349 36.75 -18.98 -24.74
N THR A 350 37.98 -19.32 -24.33
CA THR A 350 38.71 -20.47 -24.86
C THR A 350 37.95 -21.77 -24.62
N LYS A 351 37.40 -21.99 -23.42
CA LYS A 351 36.56 -23.16 -23.11
C LYS A 351 35.29 -23.22 -23.96
N VAL A 352 34.64 -22.08 -24.19
CA VAL A 352 33.44 -21.99 -25.03
C VAL A 352 33.78 -22.31 -26.50
N GLN A 353 34.90 -21.81 -27.02
CA GLN A 353 35.37 -22.12 -28.36
C GLN A 353 35.69 -23.61 -28.54
N ASP A 354 36.41 -24.20 -27.58
CA ASP A 354 36.72 -25.63 -27.55
C ASP A 354 35.44 -26.50 -27.47
N TYR A 355 34.47 -26.06 -26.67
CA TYR A 355 33.16 -26.71 -26.57
C TYR A 355 32.41 -26.63 -27.91
N ALA A 356 32.35 -25.46 -28.53
CA ALA A 356 31.68 -25.25 -29.81
C ALA A 356 32.29 -26.07 -30.96
N ALA A 357 33.61 -26.26 -30.95
CA ALA A 357 34.30 -27.09 -31.94
C ALA A 357 33.93 -28.59 -31.82
N LYS A 358 33.61 -29.07 -30.61
CA LYS A 358 33.30 -30.50 -30.34
C LYS A 358 31.80 -30.81 -30.32
N TYR A 359 30.98 -29.85 -29.90
CA TYR A 359 29.53 -30.01 -29.68
C TYR A 359 28.75 -28.86 -30.35
N PRO A 360 28.79 -28.75 -31.70
CA PRO A 360 28.30 -27.57 -32.41
C PRO A 360 26.78 -27.33 -32.25
N GLU A 361 25.97 -28.38 -32.17
CA GLU A 361 24.52 -28.25 -32.02
C GLU A 361 24.16 -27.70 -30.62
N GLU A 362 24.72 -28.28 -29.56
CA GLU A 362 24.49 -27.80 -28.19
C GLU A 362 25.13 -26.43 -27.96
N ALA A 363 26.24 -26.12 -28.62
CA ALA A 363 26.89 -24.83 -28.52
C ALA A 363 26.07 -23.70 -29.16
N GLU A 364 25.38 -23.96 -30.28
CA GLU A 364 24.49 -22.97 -30.88
C GLU A 364 23.31 -22.65 -29.95
N GLU A 365 22.70 -23.67 -29.34
CA GLU A 365 21.65 -23.47 -28.35
C GLU A 365 22.17 -22.73 -27.10
N PHE A 366 23.34 -23.13 -26.59
CA PHE A 366 23.99 -22.47 -25.44
C PHE A 366 24.24 -20.99 -25.74
N LYS A 367 24.77 -20.67 -26.92
CA LYS A 367 25.00 -19.30 -27.38
C LYS A 367 23.70 -18.50 -27.41
N LEU A 368 22.62 -19.04 -27.98
CA LEU A 368 21.31 -18.36 -27.98
C LEU A 368 20.83 -18.07 -26.54
N ARG A 369 20.98 -19.02 -25.61
CA ARG A 369 20.62 -18.80 -24.20
C ARG A 369 21.50 -17.75 -23.53
N VAL A 370 22.81 -17.73 -23.79
CA VAL A 370 23.74 -16.70 -23.30
C VAL A 370 23.35 -15.32 -23.83
N GLU A 371 22.90 -15.23 -25.09
CA GLU A 371 22.42 -13.99 -25.70
C GLU A 371 20.99 -13.60 -25.26
N GLY A 372 20.34 -14.38 -24.40
CA GLY A 372 18.96 -14.12 -23.96
C GLY A 372 17.91 -14.38 -25.05
N LYS A 373 18.26 -15.10 -26.11
CA LYS A 373 17.39 -15.39 -27.25
C LYS A 373 16.70 -16.75 -27.09
N MET A 374 15.49 -16.84 -27.62
CA MET A 374 14.72 -18.08 -27.64
C MET A 374 15.42 -19.14 -28.52
N PRO A 375 15.61 -20.37 -28.02
CA PRO A 375 16.34 -21.41 -28.75
C PRO A 375 15.56 -21.95 -29.95
N VAL A 376 14.22 -21.84 -29.92
CA VAL A 376 13.34 -22.23 -31.01
C VAL A 376 12.17 -21.25 -31.13
N ASP A 377 11.55 -21.22 -32.29
CA ASP A 377 10.38 -20.40 -32.58
C ASP A 377 9.14 -20.90 -31.82
N TRP A 378 8.85 -20.28 -30.68
CA TRP A 378 7.75 -20.68 -29.81
C TRP A 378 6.36 -20.45 -30.43
N THR A 379 6.26 -19.56 -31.42
CA THR A 379 4.97 -19.24 -32.07
C THR A 379 4.36 -20.46 -32.77
N LYS A 380 5.22 -21.38 -33.24
CA LYS A 380 4.84 -22.65 -33.89
C LYS A 380 4.48 -23.76 -32.89
N ILE A 381 4.73 -23.55 -31.60
CA ILE A 381 4.45 -24.52 -30.54
C ILE A 381 3.04 -24.32 -29.97
N ILE A 382 2.59 -23.06 -29.91
CA ILE A 382 1.23 -22.73 -29.45
C ILE A 382 0.22 -23.34 -30.43
N PRO A 383 -0.77 -24.13 -29.97
CA PRO A 383 -1.77 -24.74 -30.83
C PRO A 383 -2.52 -23.70 -31.69
N ARG A 384 -2.82 -24.09 -32.93
CA ARG A 384 -3.67 -23.29 -33.81
C ARG A 384 -5.11 -23.32 -33.32
N LYS A 385 -5.90 -22.32 -33.71
CA LYS A 385 -7.28 -22.16 -33.24
C LYS A 385 -8.16 -23.36 -33.55
N GLU A 386 -7.97 -23.98 -34.72
CA GLU A 386 -8.68 -25.19 -35.15
C GLU A 386 -8.29 -26.46 -34.37
N ASP A 387 -7.15 -26.46 -33.70
CA ASP A 387 -6.65 -27.59 -32.91
C ASP A 387 -7.05 -27.47 -31.41
N LEU A 388 -7.67 -26.35 -31.01
CA LEU A 388 -8.17 -26.11 -29.65
C LEU A 388 -9.53 -26.78 -29.42
N PRO A 389 -9.87 -27.15 -28.17
CA PRO A 389 -11.13 -27.81 -27.86
C PRO A 389 -12.32 -26.91 -28.18
N THR A 390 -13.43 -27.53 -28.59
CA THR A 390 -14.71 -26.85 -28.83
C THR A 390 -15.75 -27.21 -27.78
N GLU A 391 -15.52 -28.30 -27.05
CA GLU A 391 -16.27 -28.73 -25.89
C GLU A 391 -15.94 -27.89 -24.63
N PRO A 392 -16.90 -27.73 -23.70
CA PRO A 392 -16.67 -26.97 -22.48
C PRO A 392 -15.42 -27.42 -21.72
N THR A 393 -14.52 -26.48 -21.47
CA THR A 393 -13.18 -26.73 -20.93
C THR A 393 -12.84 -25.65 -19.90
N ALA A 394 -12.27 -26.06 -18.76
CA ALA A 394 -11.79 -25.11 -17.75
C ALA A 394 -10.50 -24.43 -18.24
N THR A 395 -10.34 -23.12 -18.01
CA THR A 395 -9.16 -22.41 -18.54
C THR A 395 -7.85 -22.88 -17.90
N ARG A 396 -7.84 -23.47 -16.69
CA ARG A 396 -6.66 -24.19 -16.17
C ARG A 396 -6.25 -25.39 -17.03
N LYS A 397 -7.22 -26.09 -17.63
CA LYS A 397 -6.96 -27.20 -18.57
C LYS A 397 -6.52 -26.68 -19.92
N SER A 398 -7.11 -25.58 -20.39
CA SER A 398 -6.63 -24.86 -21.58
C SER A 398 -5.17 -24.42 -21.43
N ALA A 399 -4.76 -23.96 -20.25
CA ALA A 399 -3.38 -23.60 -19.98
C ALA A 399 -2.42 -24.81 -20.04
N GLY A 400 -2.86 -26.01 -19.64
CA GLY A 400 -2.11 -27.24 -19.88
C GLY A 400 -2.00 -27.58 -21.37
N ILE A 401 -3.09 -27.42 -22.14
CA ILE A 401 -3.10 -27.66 -23.60
C ILE A 401 -2.12 -26.73 -24.33
N VAL A 402 -2.01 -25.48 -23.91
CA VAL A 402 -1.11 -24.48 -24.53
C VAL A 402 0.31 -24.56 -23.95
N GLY A 403 0.43 -24.65 -22.63
CA GLY A 403 1.68 -24.53 -21.88
C GLY A 403 2.52 -25.81 -21.86
N ASN A 404 1.92 -26.99 -21.82
CA ASN A 404 2.70 -28.23 -21.75
C ASN A 404 3.55 -28.49 -23.02
N PRO A 405 3.07 -28.24 -24.25
CA PRO A 405 3.92 -28.31 -25.44
C PRO A 405 5.10 -27.34 -25.40
N LEU A 406 4.94 -26.16 -24.79
CA LEU A 406 6.03 -25.22 -24.56
C LEU A 406 7.04 -25.83 -23.58
N GLY A 407 6.58 -26.42 -22.47
CA GLY A 407 7.42 -27.16 -21.53
C GLY A 407 8.20 -28.31 -22.17
N GLU A 408 7.61 -29.04 -23.10
CA GLU A 408 8.27 -30.16 -23.80
C GLU A 408 9.38 -29.68 -24.76
N LYS A 409 9.18 -28.54 -25.44
CA LYS A 409 10.03 -28.11 -26.56
C LYS A 409 10.97 -26.94 -26.27
N LEU A 410 10.66 -26.09 -25.28
CA LEU A 410 11.48 -24.94 -24.89
C LEU A 410 12.39 -25.28 -23.71
N LYS A 411 13.67 -25.52 -23.96
CA LYS A 411 14.63 -25.88 -22.91
C LYS A 411 14.94 -24.77 -21.90
N ASN A 412 14.68 -23.51 -22.24
CA ASN A 412 14.78 -22.39 -21.31
C ASN A 412 13.52 -22.19 -20.45
N PHE A 413 12.44 -22.97 -20.67
CA PHE A 413 11.19 -22.88 -19.93
C PHE A 413 11.24 -23.78 -18.69
N LEU A 414 11.17 -23.17 -17.50
CA LEU A 414 11.23 -23.87 -16.21
C LEU A 414 9.89 -23.71 -15.52
N ILE A 415 9.17 -24.81 -15.31
CA ILE A 415 7.81 -24.80 -14.78
C ILE A 415 7.83 -25.35 -13.35
N GLY A 416 7.17 -24.71 -12.41
CA GLY A 416 7.02 -25.27 -11.07
C GLY A 416 5.73 -24.87 -10.38
N THR A 417 5.42 -25.61 -9.32
CA THR A 417 4.23 -25.35 -8.52
C THR A 417 4.55 -25.31 -7.04
N ALA A 418 3.80 -24.49 -6.30
CA ALA A 418 3.78 -24.54 -4.85
C ALA A 418 2.84 -25.67 -4.38
N ASP A 419 3.32 -26.92 -4.47
CA ASP A 419 2.62 -28.16 -4.04
C ASP A 419 1.26 -28.46 -4.73
N LEU A 420 0.98 -27.82 -5.87
CA LEU A 420 -0.33 -27.89 -6.53
C LEU A 420 -0.28 -28.49 -7.95
N THR A 421 0.74 -29.30 -8.25
CA THR A 421 0.91 -30.01 -9.54
C THR A 421 -0.39 -30.57 -10.14
N PRO A 422 -1.18 -31.42 -9.43
CA PRO A 422 -2.39 -32.02 -10.02
C PRO A 422 -3.53 -31.00 -10.20
N SER A 423 -3.55 -29.93 -9.40
CA SER A 423 -4.63 -28.94 -9.39
C SER A 423 -4.44 -27.88 -10.48
N CYS A 424 -3.19 -27.51 -10.77
CA CYS A 424 -2.85 -26.44 -11.70
C CYS A 424 -2.70 -26.88 -13.16
N ASN A 425 -2.49 -28.19 -13.41
CA ASN A 425 -2.41 -28.78 -14.75
C ASN A 425 -1.28 -28.23 -15.65
N VAL A 426 -0.11 -27.97 -15.05
CA VAL A 426 1.10 -27.45 -15.72
C VAL A 426 2.23 -28.48 -15.81
N ALA A 427 1.97 -29.73 -15.44
CA ALA A 427 2.93 -30.83 -15.59
C ALA A 427 2.87 -31.39 -17.02
N TYR A 428 3.94 -31.18 -17.78
CA TYR A 428 4.08 -31.69 -19.14
C TYR A 428 4.57 -33.14 -19.17
N ASN A 429 4.41 -33.82 -20.31
CA ASN A 429 4.77 -35.23 -20.41
C ASN A 429 6.29 -35.41 -20.31
N GLN A 430 6.72 -36.51 -19.68
CA GLN A 430 8.15 -36.84 -19.53
C GLN A 430 8.96 -35.74 -18.84
N LYS A 431 8.31 -34.93 -17.99
CA LYS A 431 9.00 -33.94 -17.16
C LYS A 431 10.12 -34.59 -16.37
N VAL A 432 11.22 -33.86 -16.22
CA VAL A 432 12.32 -34.21 -15.31
C VAL A 432 12.31 -33.19 -14.20
N ASP A 433 12.29 -33.69 -12.96
CA ASP A 433 12.24 -32.83 -11.78
C ASP A 433 13.61 -32.24 -11.49
N PHE A 434 13.66 -30.93 -11.23
CA PHE A 434 14.86 -30.28 -10.71
C PHE A 434 15.09 -30.79 -9.29
N GLN A 435 16.09 -31.64 -9.13
CA GLN A 435 16.38 -32.32 -7.87
C GLN A 435 17.88 -32.59 -7.75
N SER A 436 18.40 -32.69 -6.53
CA SER A 436 19.73 -33.28 -6.35
C SER A 436 19.72 -34.72 -6.86
N PRO A 437 20.66 -35.14 -7.73
CA PRO A 437 20.76 -36.53 -8.20
C PRO A 437 20.95 -37.56 -7.07
N GLU A 438 21.45 -37.10 -5.92
CA GLU A 438 21.66 -37.93 -4.73
C GLU A 438 20.39 -38.10 -3.88
N LEU A 439 19.37 -37.28 -4.10
CA LEU A 439 18.15 -37.37 -3.32
C LEU A 439 17.28 -38.53 -3.82
N GLN A 440 16.87 -39.39 -2.88
CA GLN A 440 15.90 -40.46 -3.12
C GLN A 440 14.66 -40.16 -2.30
N THR A 441 13.59 -39.69 -2.95
CA THR A 441 12.35 -39.33 -2.26
C THR A 441 11.54 -40.58 -1.89
N ALA A 442 10.82 -40.52 -0.78
CA ALA A 442 10.02 -41.64 -0.29
C ALA A 442 8.87 -42.02 -1.25
N CYS A 443 8.36 -41.06 -2.03
CA CYS A 443 7.32 -41.28 -3.03
C CYS A 443 7.85 -41.71 -4.41
N GLY A 444 9.19 -41.80 -4.57
CA GLY A 444 9.83 -42.20 -5.83
C GLY A 444 9.90 -41.10 -6.90
N LEU A 445 9.44 -39.88 -6.62
CA LEU A 445 9.66 -38.72 -7.47
C LEU A 445 11.10 -38.23 -7.33
N ASN A 446 11.96 -38.75 -8.21
CA ASN A 446 13.38 -38.43 -8.27
C ASN A 446 13.69 -37.61 -9.52
N GLY A 447 14.84 -36.95 -9.53
CA GLY A 447 15.24 -36.07 -10.62
C GLY A 447 16.73 -35.80 -10.66
N ASN A 448 17.11 -34.73 -11.35
CA ASN A 448 18.49 -34.26 -11.42
C ASN A 448 18.50 -32.75 -11.73
N TYR A 449 19.68 -32.12 -11.74
CA TYR A 449 19.77 -30.68 -11.94
C TYR A 449 19.41 -30.19 -13.35
N SER A 450 19.40 -31.06 -14.39
CA SER A 450 18.91 -30.66 -15.72
C SER A 450 17.37 -30.62 -15.79
N GLY A 451 16.70 -31.09 -14.74
CA GLY A 451 15.25 -31.02 -14.61
C GLY A 451 14.71 -29.60 -14.73
N ARG A 452 13.55 -29.48 -15.38
CA ARG A 452 12.85 -28.21 -15.65
C ARG A 452 11.47 -28.15 -15.01
N TYR A 453 11.13 -29.17 -14.23
CA TYR A 453 9.95 -29.17 -13.38
C TYR A 453 10.33 -28.99 -11.91
N ILE A 454 9.82 -27.95 -11.25
CA ILE A 454 10.25 -27.57 -9.91
C ILE A 454 9.13 -27.82 -8.90
N HIS A 455 9.43 -28.62 -7.89
CA HIS A 455 8.59 -28.81 -6.71
C HIS A 455 9.03 -27.82 -5.62
N TYR A 456 8.33 -26.69 -5.48
CA TYR A 456 8.66 -25.67 -4.47
C TYR A 456 8.14 -26.02 -3.06
N GLY A 457 7.18 -26.94 -2.95
CA GLY A 457 6.39 -27.15 -1.73
C GLY A 457 5.48 -25.95 -1.44
N ILE A 458 4.92 -25.86 -0.24
CA ILE A 458 3.97 -24.81 0.17
C ILE A 458 4.74 -23.51 0.51
N ARG A 459 5.26 -22.85 -0.53
CA ARG A 459 6.23 -21.74 -0.43
C ARG A 459 6.06 -20.74 -1.57
N GLU A 460 4.89 -20.13 -1.70
CA GLU A 460 4.58 -19.22 -2.81
C GLU A 460 5.53 -18.01 -2.87
N HIS A 461 5.88 -17.44 -1.71
CA HIS A 461 6.75 -16.27 -1.66
C HIS A 461 8.15 -16.62 -2.17
N ALA A 462 8.76 -17.70 -1.66
CA ALA A 462 10.04 -18.17 -2.19
C ALA A 462 9.95 -18.67 -3.63
N MET A 463 8.85 -19.30 -4.06
CA MET A 463 8.66 -19.72 -5.46
C MET A 463 8.82 -18.55 -6.43
N CYS A 464 8.12 -17.45 -6.18
CA CYS A 464 8.21 -16.25 -7.03
C CYS A 464 9.57 -15.55 -6.88
N ALA A 465 10.13 -15.45 -5.66
CA ALA A 465 11.42 -14.79 -5.45
C ALA A 465 12.62 -15.59 -6.02
N ILE A 466 12.61 -16.92 -5.92
CA ILE A 466 13.58 -17.81 -6.60
C ILE A 466 13.45 -17.65 -8.11
N SER A 467 12.22 -17.55 -8.62
CA SER A 467 11.99 -17.29 -10.04
C SER A 467 12.57 -15.94 -10.47
N ASN A 468 12.60 -14.92 -9.60
CA ASN A 468 13.25 -13.64 -9.93
C ASN A 468 14.75 -13.85 -10.14
N GLY A 469 15.40 -14.63 -9.28
CA GLY A 469 16.81 -14.99 -9.45
C GLY A 469 17.09 -15.77 -10.75
N LEU A 470 16.22 -16.72 -11.11
CA LEU A 470 16.32 -17.44 -12.39
C LEU A 470 16.22 -16.48 -13.59
N ALA A 471 15.24 -15.58 -13.59
CA ALA A 471 15.05 -14.60 -14.66
C ALA A 471 16.17 -13.55 -14.72
N ALA A 472 16.76 -13.20 -13.57
CA ALA A 472 17.82 -12.21 -13.45
C ALA A 472 19.22 -12.75 -13.80
N PHE A 473 19.45 -14.08 -13.76
CA PHE A 473 20.76 -14.69 -14.03
C PHE A 473 21.44 -14.14 -15.30
N ASN A 474 20.61 -14.00 -16.35
CA ASN A 474 20.82 -13.20 -17.55
C ASN A 474 19.46 -13.18 -18.29
N LYS A 475 18.93 -11.98 -18.60
CA LYS A 475 17.55 -11.85 -19.10
C LYS A 475 17.33 -12.70 -20.35
N GLY A 476 16.26 -13.50 -20.38
CA GLY A 476 15.92 -14.42 -21.49
C GLY A 476 16.62 -15.78 -21.47
N THR A 477 17.70 -15.97 -20.71
CA THR A 477 18.39 -17.28 -20.57
C THR A 477 17.47 -18.33 -19.94
N PHE A 478 16.62 -17.90 -19.02
CA PHE A 478 15.57 -18.69 -18.38
C PHE A 478 14.25 -17.95 -18.49
N LEU A 479 13.17 -18.69 -18.70
CA LEU A 479 11.80 -18.21 -18.61
C LEU A 479 11.08 -19.01 -17.52
N PRO A 480 11.05 -18.49 -16.28
CA PRO A 480 10.37 -19.14 -15.17
C PRO A 480 8.85 -19.07 -15.32
N VAL A 481 8.21 -20.20 -15.07
CA VAL A 481 6.77 -20.36 -14.97
C VAL A 481 6.44 -20.91 -13.60
N THR A 482 5.63 -20.16 -12.86
CA THR A 482 5.19 -20.55 -11.52
C THR A 482 3.71 -20.83 -11.53
N SER A 483 3.22 -21.65 -10.59
CA SER A 483 1.79 -21.89 -10.47
C SER A 483 1.36 -22.19 -9.04
N SER A 484 0.27 -21.55 -8.64
CA SER A 484 -0.49 -21.82 -7.40
C SER A 484 -1.96 -21.43 -7.65
N PHE A 485 -2.80 -21.49 -6.61
CA PHE A 485 -4.10 -20.85 -6.64
C PHE A 485 -3.94 -19.34 -6.65
N PHE A 486 -4.83 -18.63 -7.37
CA PHE A 486 -4.74 -17.19 -7.53
C PHE A 486 -4.77 -16.48 -6.18
N MET A 487 -5.61 -16.95 -5.25
CA MET A 487 -5.66 -16.41 -3.89
C MET A 487 -4.31 -16.44 -3.16
N PHE A 488 -3.46 -17.45 -3.41
CA PHE A 488 -2.18 -17.60 -2.73
C PHE A 488 -1.04 -16.80 -3.36
N TYR A 489 -1.26 -16.19 -4.53
CA TYR A 489 -0.33 -15.16 -5.01
C TYR A 489 -0.30 -13.94 -4.07
N LEU A 490 -1.31 -13.75 -3.22
CA LEU A 490 -1.27 -12.76 -2.13
C LEU A 490 -0.05 -12.97 -1.21
N TYR A 491 0.31 -14.22 -0.88
CA TYR A 491 1.52 -14.52 -0.09
C TYR A 491 2.80 -14.11 -0.83
N ALA A 492 2.79 -14.15 -2.16
CA ALA A 492 3.94 -13.84 -3.01
C ALA A 492 3.92 -12.41 -3.59
N ALA A 493 2.95 -11.57 -3.22
CA ALA A 493 2.77 -10.25 -3.82
C ALA A 493 4.04 -9.39 -3.78
N PRO A 494 4.85 -9.38 -2.70
CA PRO A 494 6.12 -8.66 -2.71
C PRO A 494 7.10 -9.17 -3.76
N ALA A 495 7.21 -10.49 -3.98
CA ALA A 495 8.11 -11.04 -5.00
C ALA A 495 7.64 -10.75 -6.43
N VAL A 496 6.33 -10.78 -6.70
CA VAL A 496 5.75 -10.37 -7.99
C VAL A 496 6.02 -8.89 -8.25
N ARG A 497 5.83 -8.03 -7.23
CA ARG A 497 6.19 -6.60 -7.32
C ARG A 497 7.66 -6.43 -7.67
N MET A 498 8.56 -7.19 -7.04
CA MET A 498 9.99 -7.10 -7.34
C MET A 498 10.32 -7.56 -8.76
N ALA A 499 9.62 -8.54 -9.33
CA ALA A 499 9.78 -8.91 -10.74
C ALA A 499 9.40 -7.76 -11.67
N ALA A 500 8.30 -7.07 -11.35
CA ALA A 500 7.79 -5.94 -12.13
C ALA A 500 8.74 -4.74 -12.08
N LEU A 501 9.26 -4.42 -10.89
CA LEU A 501 10.23 -3.34 -10.69
C LEU A 501 11.52 -3.57 -11.48
N GLN A 502 12.01 -4.81 -11.51
CA GLN A 502 13.26 -5.19 -12.17
C GLN A 502 13.13 -5.43 -13.69
N GLY A 503 11.89 -5.39 -14.22
CA GLY A 503 11.60 -5.74 -15.61
C GLY A 503 12.01 -7.17 -15.95
N LEU A 504 11.63 -8.13 -15.09
CA LEU A 504 11.92 -9.55 -15.26
C LEU A 504 10.73 -10.29 -15.87
N GLN A 505 10.98 -11.01 -16.97
CA GLN A 505 9.95 -11.83 -17.60
C GLN A 505 9.67 -13.09 -16.76
N GLN A 506 8.40 -13.23 -16.35
CA GLN A 506 7.87 -14.40 -15.65
C GLN A 506 6.45 -14.68 -16.07
N ILE A 507 6.04 -15.95 -16.01
CA ILE A 507 4.65 -16.35 -16.25
C ILE A 507 4.11 -17.02 -14.99
N HIS A 508 3.09 -16.42 -14.39
CA HIS A 508 2.40 -16.93 -13.21
C HIS A 508 1.06 -17.53 -13.66
N ILE A 509 0.95 -18.86 -13.58
CA ILE A 509 -0.27 -19.60 -13.88
C ILE A 509 -1.11 -19.67 -12.60
N ALA A 510 -2.01 -18.71 -12.44
CA ALA A 510 -2.81 -18.50 -11.24
C ALA A 510 -4.20 -19.13 -11.41
N THR A 511 -4.39 -20.36 -10.92
CA THR A 511 -5.65 -21.11 -11.12
C THR A 511 -6.65 -20.88 -9.99
N HIS A 512 -7.87 -21.43 -10.08
CA HIS A 512 -8.89 -21.30 -9.03
C HIS A 512 -9.22 -19.83 -8.76
N ASP A 513 -9.51 -19.11 -9.84
CA ASP A 513 -9.45 -17.67 -9.89
C ASP A 513 -10.60 -16.92 -9.21
N SER A 514 -11.68 -17.54 -8.77
CA SER A 514 -12.90 -16.79 -8.39
C SER A 514 -13.78 -17.56 -7.40
N ILE A 515 -15.00 -17.07 -7.14
CA ILE A 515 -16.05 -17.85 -6.46
C ILE A 515 -16.34 -19.18 -7.15
N GLY A 516 -15.94 -19.35 -8.42
CA GLY A 516 -15.99 -20.61 -9.15
C GLY A 516 -15.17 -21.74 -8.56
N THR A 517 -14.21 -21.42 -7.67
CA THR A 517 -13.50 -22.39 -6.84
C THR A 517 -14.47 -23.25 -6.03
N GLY A 518 -15.58 -22.67 -5.57
CA GLY A 518 -16.68 -23.42 -4.96
C GLY A 518 -16.44 -23.78 -3.49
N GLU A 519 -16.33 -25.08 -3.21
CA GLU A 519 -16.47 -25.64 -1.86
C GLU A 519 -15.39 -25.17 -0.87
N ASP A 520 -14.19 -24.82 -1.35
CA ASP A 520 -13.11 -24.31 -0.49
C ASP A 520 -13.47 -22.97 0.18
N GLY A 521 -14.43 -22.24 -0.38
CA GLY A 521 -15.05 -21.09 0.27
C GLY A 521 -14.20 -19.81 0.32
N PRO A 522 -14.60 -18.82 1.15
CA PRO A 522 -14.09 -17.45 1.07
C PRO A 522 -12.58 -17.30 1.33
N THR A 523 -11.93 -18.26 1.98
CA THR A 523 -10.47 -18.21 2.20
C THR A 523 -9.67 -18.50 0.92
N HIS A 524 -10.30 -19.12 -0.09
CA HIS A 524 -9.68 -19.51 -1.36
C HIS A 524 -10.26 -18.75 -2.56
N GLN A 525 -11.27 -17.91 -2.35
CA GLN A 525 -12.01 -17.20 -3.39
C GLN A 525 -11.54 -15.74 -3.43
N PRO A 526 -10.72 -15.33 -4.40
CA PRO A 526 -10.21 -13.97 -4.47
C PRO A 526 -11.32 -12.99 -4.88
N ILE A 527 -11.33 -11.81 -4.25
CA ILE A 527 -12.31 -10.74 -4.50
C ILE A 527 -11.62 -9.45 -4.93
N ALA A 528 -10.75 -8.89 -4.07
CA ALA A 528 -10.02 -7.65 -4.34
C ALA A 528 -8.61 -7.86 -4.92
N LEU A 529 -8.09 -9.09 -4.87
CA LEU A 529 -6.74 -9.43 -5.33
C LEU A 529 -6.45 -9.05 -6.80
N PRO A 530 -7.37 -9.18 -7.78
CA PRO A 530 -7.14 -8.68 -9.13
C PRO A 530 -6.86 -7.19 -9.20
N ALA A 531 -7.50 -6.38 -8.33
CA ALA A 531 -7.27 -4.93 -8.30
C ALA A 531 -5.83 -4.61 -7.90
N LEU A 532 -5.24 -5.37 -6.96
CA LEU A 532 -3.82 -5.25 -6.60
C LEU A 532 -2.92 -5.43 -7.83
N TYR A 533 -3.13 -6.49 -8.61
CA TYR A 533 -2.27 -6.78 -9.77
C TYR A 533 -2.57 -5.93 -11.00
N ARG A 534 -3.82 -5.47 -11.18
CA ARG A 534 -4.16 -4.47 -12.22
C ARG A 534 -3.51 -3.12 -11.92
N ALA A 535 -3.49 -2.71 -10.66
CA ALA A 535 -2.87 -1.47 -10.22
C ALA A 535 -1.33 -1.55 -10.22
N MET A 536 -0.75 -2.74 -10.07
CA MET A 536 0.70 -2.92 -10.05
C MET A 536 1.34 -2.43 -11.36
N PRO A 537 2.33 -1.51 -11.30
CA PRO A 537 3.10 -1.09 -12.46
C PRO A 537 3.79 -2.27 -13.13
N ASN A 538 4.04 -2.16 -14.44
CA ASN A 538 4.76 -3.17 -15.24
C ASN A 538 4.34 -4.62 -14.93
N THR A 539 3.03 -4.90 -14.86
CA THR A 539 2.49 -6.25 -14.65
C THR A 539 1.33 -6.47 -15.61
N LEU A 540 1.35 -7.58 -16.35
CA LEU A 540 0.19 -8.01 -17.14
C LEU A 540 -0.67 -8.95 -16.31
N TYR A 541 -1.88 -8.53 -15.94
CA TYR A 541 -2.91 -9.41 -15.39
C TYR A 541 -3.89 -9.76 -16.50
N ILE A 542 -3.87 -11.02 -16.95
CA ILE A 542 -4.67 -11.51 -18.08
C ILE A 542 -5.65 -12.57 -17.59
N ARG A 543 -6.95 -12.36 -17.79
CA ARG A 543 -8.00 -13.29 -17.36
C ARG A 543 -8.81 -13.80 -18.57
N PRO A 544 -8.35 -14.89 -19.22
CA PRO A 544 -8.97 -15.40 -20.44
C PRO A 544 -10.31 -16.12 -20.18
N CYS A 545 -11.25 -16.01 -21.12
CA CYS A 545 -12.57 -16.63 -21.02
C CYS A 545 -12.67 -18.06 -21.56
N ASP A 546 -11.81 -18.44 -22.51
CA ASP A 546 -11.81 -19.76 -23.15
C ASP A 546 -10.40 -20.21 -23.58
N SER A 547 -10.31 -21.29 -24.34
CA SER A 547 -9.01 -21.84 -24.78
C SER A 547 -8.27 -20.95 -25.77
N GLU A 548 -8.99 -20.22 -26.64
CA GLU A 548 -8.37 -19.34 -27.62
C GLU A 548 -7.84 -18.07 -26.95
N GLU A 549 -8.58 -17.50 -26.01
CA GLU A 549 -8.03 -16.41 -25.20
C GLU A 549 -6.87 -16.87 -24.30
N THR A 550 -6.91 -18.12 -23.81
CA THR A 550 -5.77 -18.68 -23.05
C THR A 550 -4.52 -18.76 -23.94
N ALA A 551 -4.66 -19.19 -25.21
CA ALA A 551 -3.55 -19.15 -26.17
C ALA A 551 -3.04 -17.71 -26.38
N GLY A 552 -3.94 -16.73 -26.52
CA GLY A 552 -3.59 -15.31 -26.58
C GLY A 552 -2.87 -14.79 -25.34
N ALA A 553 -3.23 -15.26 -24.14
CA ALA A 553 -2.57 -14.89 -22.90
C ALA A 553 -1.11 -15.39 -22.86
N PHE A 554 -0.85 -16.61 -23.33
CA PHE A 554 0.51 -17.13 -23.47
C PHE A 554 1.32 -16.37 -24.53
N VAL A 555 0.71 -16.03 -25.68
CA VAL A 555 1.35 -15.19 -26.70
C VAL A 555 1.78 -13.85 -26.09
N ALA A 556 0.87 -13.16 -25.39
CA ALA A 556 1.17 -11.89 -24.74
C ALA A 556 2.28 -12.01 -23.69
N ALA A 557 2.22 -13.07 -22.85
CA ALA A 557 3.23 -13.32 -21.83
C ALA A 557 4.63 -13.61 -22.41
N LEU A 558 4.71 -14.41 -23.47
CA LEU A 558 5.96 -14.74 -24.16
C LEU A 558 6.56 -13.55 -24.91
N SER A 559 5.71 -12.67 -25.43
CA SER A 559 6.14 -11.42 -26.09
C SER A 559 6.59 -10.33 -25.12
N ALA A 560 6.16 -10.37 -23.86
CA ALA A 560 6.46 -9.33 -22.87
C ALA A 560 7.78 -9.60 -22.13
N THR A 561 8.92 -9.45 -22.83
CA THR A 561 10.26 -9.84 -22.35
C THR A 561 10.79 -9.04 -21.15
N GLU A 562 10.11 -7.97 -20.76
CA GLU A 562 10.48 -7.11 -19.61
C GLU A 562 9.34 -6.95 -18.60
N THR A 563 8.33 -7.83 -18.65
CA THR A 563 7.11 -7.69 -17.85
C THR A 563 6.66 -9.03 -17.28
N PRO A 564 6.52 -9.19 -15.96
CA PRO A 564 5.86 -10.37 -15.39
C PRO A 564 4.37 -10.40 -15.75
N THR A 565 3.87 -11.61 -16.02
CA THR A 565 2.49 -11.84 -16.44
C THR A 565 1.80 -12.82 -15.51
N ILE A 566 0.65 -12.46 -14.96
CA ILE A 566 -0.28 -13.36 -14.27
C ILE A 566 -1.39 -13.74 -15.24
N ILE A 567 -1.53 -15.04 -15.49
CA ILE A 567 -2.64 -15.62 -16.25
C ILE A 567 -3.61 -16.24 -15.23
N SER A 568 -4.78 -15.62 -15.05
CA SER A 568 -5.80 -15.98 -14.08
C SER A 568 -6.81 -16.96 -14.66
N LEU A 569 -6.93 -18.16 -14.08
CA LEU A 569 -7.58 -19.31 -14.72
C LEU A 569 -8.64 -19.97 -13.83
N SER A 570 -9.76 -20.30 -14.44
CA SER A 570 -10.91 -20.95 -13.80
C SER A 570 -10.63 -22.40 -13.40
N ARG A 571 -11.21 -22.83 -12.27
CA ARG A 571 -11.29 -24.24 -11.85
C ARG A 571 -12.37 -24.98 -12.64
N GLN A 572 -13.52 -24.31 -12.78
CA GLN A 572 -14.75 -24.77 -13.40
C GLN A 572 -14.67 -24.79 -14.92
N THR A 573 -15.47 -25.65 -15.54
CA THR A 573 -15.59 -25.73 -17.01
C THR A 573 -16.32 -24.53 -17.57
N LEU A 574 -15.78 -23.95 -18.64
CA LEU A 574 -16.36 -22.80 -19.33
C LEU A 574 -16.76 -23.16 -20.78
N PRO A 575 -17.82 -22.56 -21.34
CA PRO A 575 -18.13 -22.69 -22.77
C PRO A 575 -16.96 -22.20 -23.62
N GLN A 576 -16.85 -22.72 -24.85
CA GLN A 576 -15.82 -22.29 -25.82
C GLN A 576 -16.47 -21.46 -26.93
N PHE A 577 -15.77 -20.45 -27.44
CA PHE A 577 -16.32 -19.48 -28.39
C PHE A 577 -15.53 -19.39 -29.70
N PRO A 578 -15.34 -20.49 -30.46
CA PRO A 578 -14.42 -20.51 -31.61
C PRO A 578 -14.75 -19.49 -32.71
N ARG A 579 -15.98 -18.97 -32.77
CA ARG A 579 -16.36 -17.90 -33.71
C ARG A 579 -16.02 -16.49 -33.23
N ASN A 580 -15.94 -16.28 -31.92
CA ASN A 580 -15.89 -14.95 -31.30
C ASN A 580 -14.54 -14.67 -30.61
N SER A 581 -13.95 -15.66 -29.94
CA SER A 581 -12.69 -15.48 -29.23
C SER A 581 -11.52 -15.25 -30.20
N SER A 582 -10.55 -14.43 -29.81
CA SER A 582 -9.40 -14.07 -30.64
C SER A 582 -8.16 -13.85 -29.79
N ARG A 583 -7.09 -14.60 -30.09
CA ARG A 583 -5.77 -14.39 -29.50
C ARG A 583 -5.17 -13.02 -29.83
N GLU A 584 -5.44 -12.49 -31.02
CA GLU A 584 -5.03 -11.13 -31.42
C GLU A 584 -5.81 -10.07 -30.64
N GLY A 585 -7.06 -10.34 -30.31
CA GLY A 585 -7.88 -9.52 -29.42
C GLY A 585 -7.29 -9.44 -28.01
N VAL A 586 -6.83 -10.57 -27.45
CA VAL A 586 -6.14 -10.60 -26.14
C VAL A 586 -4.88 -9.73 -26.15
N ALA A 587 -4.09 -9.77 -27.24
CA ALA A 587 -2.90 -8.93 -27.38
C ALA A 587 -3.21 -7.41 -27.36
N LYS A 588 -4.44 -7.03 -27.67
CA LYS A 588 -4.93 -5.64 -27.56
C LYS A 588 -5.63 -5.33 -26.23
N GLY A 589 -5.69 -6.30 -25.31
CA GLY A 589 -6.23 -6.16 -23.95
C GLY A 589 -7.75 -6.16 -23.82
N ALA A 590 -8.46 -5.58 -24.79
CA ALA A 590 -9.90 -5.68 -24.93
C ALA A 590 -10.30 -5.60 -26.40
N TYR A 591 -11.37 -6.29 -26.79
CA TYR A 591 -11.85 -6.31 -28.17
C TYR A 591 -13.34 -6.63 -28.24
N VAL A 592 -13.97 -6.25 -29.36
CA VAL A 592 -15.37 -6.57 -29.61
C VAL A 592 -15.51 -8.07 -29.84
N PHE A 593 -16.24 -8.72 -28.94
CA PHE A 593 -16.42 -10.17 -28.94
C PHE A 593 -17.61 -10.59 -29.80
N SER A 594 -18.70 -9.82 -29.72
CA SER A 594 -19.91 -10.04 -30.52
C SER A 594 -20.63 -8.71 -30.71
N GLU A 595 -20.94 -8.37 -31.95
CA GLU A 595 -21.78 -7.23 -32.28
C GLU A 595 -22.61 -7.50 -33.53
N ARG A 596 -23.72 -6.76 -33.67
CA ARG A 596 -24.48 -6.71 -34.91
C ARG A 596 -23.83 -5.75 -35.89
N ALA A 597 -24.14 -5.92 -37.17
CA ALA A 597 -23.70 -4.96 -38.19
C ALA A 597 -24.36 -3.58 -37.95
N GLY A 598 -23.56 -2.52 -37.98
CA GLY A 598 -24.01 -1.12 -37.80
C GLY A 598 -23.92 -0.59 -36.36
N ASP A 599 -24.61 0.53 -36.11
CA ASP A 599 -24.67 1.21 -34.80
C ASP A 599 -25.90 0.82 -33.96
N GLU A 600 -26.53 -0.32 -34.27
CA GLU A 600 -27.72 -0.80 -33.56
C GLU A 600 -27.38 -1.60 -32.30
N PHE A 601 -27.09 -0.90 -31.20
CA PHE A 601 -27.01 -1.49 -29.86
C PHE A 601 -27.55 -0.51 -28.80
N ASP A 602 -28.02 -1.07 -27.69
CA ASP A 602 -28.60 -0.32 -26.59
C ASP A 602 -27.71 -0.32 -25.34
N VAL A 603 -26.81 -1.30 -25.22
CA VAL A 603 -25.88 -1.46 -24.11
C VAL A 603 -24.60 -2.17 -24.58
N THR A 604 -23.45 -1.78 -24.02
CA THR A 604 -22.21 -2.56 -24.13
C THR A 604 -22.05 -3.42 -22.87
N LEU A 605 -21.92 -4.73 -23.02
CA LEU A 605 -21.59 -5.65 -21.93
C LEU A 605 -20.13 -6.06 -22.01
N ILE A 606 -19.39 -5.83 -20.94
CA ILE A 606 -18.02 -6.30 -20.79
C ILE A 606 -18.05 -7.63 -20.03
N GLY A 607 -17.64 -8.71 -20.69
CA GLY A 607 -17.40 -10.00 -20.06
C GLY A 607 -15.91 -10.20 -19.79
N VAL A 608 -15.57 -10.76 -18.64
CA VAL A 608 -14.18 -11.01 -18.24
C VAL A 608 -14.03 -12.43 -17.73
N GLY A 609 -13.06 -13.18 -18.24
CA GLY A 609 -12.78 -14.53 -17.77
C GLY A 609 -13.99 -15.45 -17.77
N SER A 610 -14.21 -16.13 -16.64
CA SER A 610 -15.33 -17.07 -16.47
C SER A 610 -16.71 -16.45 -16.59
N GLU A 611 -16.84 -15.13 -16.47
CA GLU A 611 -18.14 -14.47 -16.57
C GLU A 611 -18.58 -14.30 -18.03
N MET A 612 -17.72 -14.54 -19.03
CA MET A 612 -18.11 -14.43 -20.44
C MET A 612 -19.29 -15.33 -20.82
N GLY A 613 -19.36 -16.54 -20.24
CA GLY A 613 -20.49 -17.45 -20.46
C GLY A 613 -21.82 -16.81 -20.08
N VAL A 614 -21.91 -16.31 -18.84
CA VAL A 614 -23.14 -15.66 -18.35
C VAL A 614 -23.37 -14.31 -19.04
N THR A 615 -22.33 -13.60 -19.47
CA THR A 615 -22.46 -12.38 -20.29
C THR A 615 -23.15 -12.65 -21.62
N MET A 616 -22.75 -13.72 -22.33
CA MET A 616 -23.37 -14.12 -23.59
C MET A 616 -24.81 -14.59 -23.41
N GLU A 617 -25.09 -15.35 -22.35
CA GLU A 617 -26.46 -15.74 -21.98
C GLU A 617 -27.33 -14.51 -21.68
N THR A 618 -26.79 -13.53 -20.95
CA THR A 618 -27.46 -12.27 -20.63
C THR A 618 -27.75 -11.45 -21.88
N ALA A 619 -26.79 -11.35 -22.80
CA ALA A 619 -26.98 -10.67 -24.09
C ALA A 619 -28.10 -11.31 -24.91
N ALA A 620 -28.16 -12.65 -24.97
CA ALA A 620 -29.21 -13.37 -25.67
C ALA A 620 -30.59 -13.19 -25.01
N LEU A 621 -30.65 -13.18 -23.67
CA LEU A 621 -31.89 -13.00 -22.92
C LEU A 621 -32.44 -11.57 -23.05
N LEU A 622 -31.58 -10.56 -22.94
CA LEU A 622 -31.91 -9.15 -23.18
C LEU A 622 -32.56 -8.95 -24.54
N GLU A 623 -31.99 -9.57 -25.57
CA GLU A 623 -32.52 -9.48 -26.92
C GLU A 623 -33.86 -10.21 -27.07
N SER A 624 -33.92 -11.48 -26.68
CA SER A 624 -35.08 -12.34 -26.94
C SER A 624 -36.30 -12.00 -26.10
N GLU A 625 -36.13 -11.56 -24.84
CA GLU A 625 -37.23 -11.29 -23.91
C GLU A 625 -37.50 -9.80 -23.69
N HIS A 626 -36.50 -8.94 -23.90
CA HIS A 626 -36.60 -7.50 -23.61
C HIS A 626 -36.40 -6.61 -24.83
N GLY A 627 -36.01 -7.16 -25.98
CA GLY A 627 -35.73 -6.37 -27.19
C GLY A 627 -34.53 -5.44 -27.06
N VAL A 628 -33.69 -5.61 -26.03
CA VAL A 628 -32.49 -4.80 -25.77
C VAL A 628 -31.31 -5.43 -26.48
N LYS A 629 -30.70 -4.70 -27.41
CA LYS A 629 -29.58 -5.19 -28.22
C LYS A 629 -28.26 -4.96 -27.50
N ALA A 630 -27.59 -6.02 -27.08
CA ALA A 630 -26.28 -5.92 -26.43
C ALA A 630 -25.12 -6.04 -27.42
N ARG A 631 -24.15 -5.12 -27.32
CA ARG A 631 -22.79 -5.31 -27.84
C ARG A 631 -21.97 -6.01 -26.77
N VAL A 632 -21.18 -7.03 -27.09
CA VAL A 632 -20.33 -7.73 -26.12
C VAL A 632 -18.85 -7.45 -26.41
N VAL A 633 -18.13 -7.06 -25.36
CA VAL A 633 -16.68 -6.82 -25.37
C VAL A 633 -16.02 -7.84 -24.43
N SER A 634 -14.95 -8.49 -24.90
CA SER A 634 -14.06 -9.23 -24.03
C SER A 634 -12.94 -8.31 -23.56
N PHE A 635 -12.64 -8.35 -22.26
CA PHE A 635 -11.68 -7.44 -21.63
C PHE A 635 -10.70 -8.17 -20.71
N PRO A 636 -9.84 -9.05 -21.26
CA PRO A 636 -8.95 -9.88 -20.47
C PRO A 636 -7.81 -9.12 -19.77
N CYS A 637 -7.35 -7.96 -20.30
CA CYS A 637 -6.20 -7.22 -19.74
C CYS A 637 -6.29 -5.70 -19.88
N GLN A 638 -6.45 -5.00 -18.75
CA GLN A 638 -6.50 -3.53 -18.69
C GLN A 638 -5.21 -2.86 -19.19
N ARG A 639 -4.04 -3.36 -18.79
CA ARG A 639 -2.75 -2.74 -19.16
C ARG A 639 -2.49 -2.76 -20.66
N LEU A 640 -2.75 -3.88 -21.33
CA LEU A 640 -2.60 -3.98 -22.79
C LEU A 640 -3.61 -3.08 -23.50
N PHE A 641 -4.83 -2.96 -22.99
CA PHE A 641 -5.83 -2.06 -23.57
C PHE A 641 -5.44 -0.60 -23.41
N GLU A 642 -4.88 -0.21 -22.26
CA GLU A 642 -4.44 1.17 -22.03
C GLU A 642 -3.33 1.62 -22.98
N GLN A 643 -2.45 0.70 -23.37
CA GLN A 643 -1.39 0.93 -24.35
C GLN A 643 -1.91 1.13 -25.78
N GLN A 644 -3.18 0.82 -26.06
CA GLN A 644 -3.75 1.01 -27.39
C GLN A 644 -4.06 2.49 -27.68
N THR A 645 -4.14 2.82 -28.97
CA THR A 645 -4.48 4.19 -29.40
C THR A 645 -5.88 4.58 -28.92
N ARG A 646 -6.11 5.90 -28.76
CA ARG A 646 -7.42 6.43 -28.38
C ARG A 646 -8.51 6.01 -29.35
N GLU A 647 -8.19 5.94 -30.64
CA GLU A 647 -9.09 5.50 -31.71
C GLU A 647 -9.50 4.04 -31.51
N TYR A 648 -8.55 3.16 -31.18
CA TYR A 648 -8.87 1.76 -30.90
C TYR A 648 -9.71 1.61 -29.62
N LYS A 649 -9.33 2.31 -28.54
CA LYS A 649 -10.12 2.26 -27.30
C LYS A 649 -11.57 2.71 -27.51
N ARG A 650 -11.77 3.77 -28.31
CA ARG A 650 -13.10 4.25 -28.70
C ARG A 650 -13.84 3.28 -29.60
N SER A 651 -13.19 2.65 -30.58
CA SER A 651 -13.87 1.66 -31.43
C SER A 651 -14.37 0.44 -30.65
N VAL A 652 -13.65 0.04 -29.59
CA VAL A 652 -14.03 -1.07 -28.70
C VAL A 652 -15.16 -0.70 -27.73
N LEU A 653 -15.08 0.42 -27.02
CA LEU A 653 -16.07 0.77 -25.98
C LEU A 653 -17.23 1.66 -26.48
N ARG A 654 -17.03 2.42 -27.56
CA ARG A 654 -17.98 3.40 -28.13
C ARG A 654 -18.64 4.32 -27.07
N PRO A 655 -17.88 5.00 -26.19
CA PRO A 655 -18.46 5.90 -25.20
C PRO A 655 -19.26 7.05 -25.84
N GLU A 656 -18.91 7.46 -27.06
CA GLU A 656 -19.63 8.48 -27.83
C GLU A 656 -21.05 8.07 -28.26
N SER A 657 -21.39 6.78 -28.17
CA SER A 657 -22.74 6.29 -28.50
C SER A 657 -23.82 6.74 -27.51
N GLY A 658 -23.43 7.21 -26.33
CA GLY A 658 -24.35 7.55 -25.24
C GLY A 658 -25.08 6.33 -24.65
N ARG A 659 -24.67 5.11 -25.02
CA ARG A 659 -25.22 3.85 -24.50
C ARG A 659 -24.45 3.42 -23.25
N PRO A 660 -25.13 2.90 -22.21
CA PRO A 660 -24.45 2.45 -21.01
C PRO A 660 -23.52 1.26 -21.31
N THR A 661 -22.42 1.20 -20.56
CA THR A 661 -21.48 0.09 -20.53
C THR A 661 -21.53 -0.60 -19.17
N VAL A 662 -21.77 -1.91 -19.15
CA VAL A 662 -21.91 -2.71 -17.93
C VAL A 662 -20.85 -3.81 -17.91
N VAL A 663 -20.03 -3.85 -16.86
CA VAL A 663 -19.07 -4.95 -16.66
C VAL A 663 -19.67 -6.07 -15.81
N ILE A 664 -19.37 -7.31 -16.18
CA ILE A 664 -19.78 -8.51 -15.44
C ILE A 664 -18.50 -9.26 -15.07
N GLU A 665 -18.12 -9.19 -13.80
CA GLU A 665 -16.94 -9.86 -13.27
C GLU A 665 -17.13 -10.22 -11.80
N ALA A 666 -16.81 -11.47 -11.42
CA ALA A 666 -17.00 -11.97 -10.06
C ALA A 666 -15.90 -11.53 -9.07
N TYR A 667 -15.51 -10.25 -9.13
CA TYR A 667 -14.52 -9.58 -8.28
C TYR A 667 -15.04 -8.25 -7.75
N ALA A 668 -14.24 -7.55 -6.93
CA ALA A 668 -14.52 -6.17 -6.57
C ALA A 668 -14.55 -5.27 -7.82
N ALA A 669 -15.38 -4.22 -7.78
CA ALA A 669 -15.56 -3.30 -8.92
C ALA A 669 -14.36 -2.36 -9.14
N ASN A 670 -13.44 -2.24 -8.18
CA ASN A 670 -12.33 -1.27 -8.22
C ASN A 670 -11.51 -1.39 -9.51
N GLY A 671 -11.31 -0.26 -10.19
CA GLY A 671 -10.59 -0.14 -11.45
C GLY A 671 -11.49 -0.21 -12.70
N TRP A 672 -12.78 -0.58 -12.56
CA TRP A 672 -13.71 -0.63 -13.67
C TRP A 672 -14.39 0.71 -13.98
N GLU A 673 -14.38 1.66 -13.05
CA GLU A 673 -14.97 3.00 -13.20
C GLU A 673 -14.42 3.78 -14.41
N ARG A 674 -13.28 3.37 -14.96
CA ARG A 674 -12.66 3.95 -16.16
C ARG A 674 -13.26 3.44 -17.47
N TYR A 675 -13.93 2.28 -17.44
CA TYR A 675 -14.34 1.53 -18.62
C TYR A 675 -15.84 1.22 -18.69
N ALA A 676 -16.54 1.30 -17.55
CA ALA A 676 -17.94 0.91 -17.43
C ALA A 676 -18.70 1.88 -16.53
N ASP A 677 -19.97 2.09 -16.85
CA ASP A 677 -20.91 2.94 -16.11
C ASP A 677 -21.55 2.17 -14.94
N ALA A 678 -21.65 0.84 -15.04
CA ALA A 678 -22.19 -0.03 -14.00
C ALA A 678 -21.47 -1.38 -13.94
N SER A 679 -21.64 -2.12 -12.84
CA SER A 679 -21.05 -3.45 -12.68
C SER A 679 -21.97 -4.46 -11.99
N PHE A 680 -21.89 -5.71 -12.45
CA PHE A 680 -22.20 -6.89 -11.64
C PHE A 680 -20.88 -7.40 -11.07
N SER A 681 -20.71 -7.15 -9.76
CA SER A 681 -19.46 -7.33 -9.03
C SER A 681 -19.72 -7.85 -7.61
N MET A 682 -18.68 -8.37 -7.00
CA MET A 682 -18.69 -8.84 -5.61
C MET A 682 -18.52 -7.66 -4.65
N ARG A 683 -19.36 -7.62 -3.60
CA ARG A 683 -19.35 -6.57 -2.55
C ARG A 683 -18.99 -7.10 -1.15
N ARG A 684 -18.70 -8.39 -1.04
CA ARG A 684 -18.33 -9.09 0.20
C ARG A 684 -17.49 -10.31 -0.15
N PHE A 685 -16.90 -10.93 0.86
CA PHE A 685 -16.24 -12.23 0.70
C PHE A 685 -17.19 -13.30 0.13
N GLY A 686 -16.58 -14.33 -0.44
CA GLY A 686 -17.29 -15.44 -1.04
C GLY A 686 -18.00 -16.36 -0.03
N LYS A 687 -18.38 -17.56 -0.48
CA LYS A 687 -19.13 -18.54 0.32
C LYS A 687 -18.71 -19.95 -0.08
N SER A 688 -18.56 -20.84 0.90
CA SER A 688 -18.37 -22.27 0.66
C SER A 688 -19.69 -22.87 0.16
N LEU A 689 -19.77 -23.06 -1.16
CA LEU A 689 -20.90 -23.62 -1.90
C LEU A 689 -20.35 -24.28 -3.16
N PRO A 690 -21.00 -25.32 -3.72
CA PRO A 690 -20.65 -25.81 -5.06
C PRO A 690 -20.65 -24.68 -6.09
N SER A 691 -19.70 -24.70 -7.03
CA SER A 691 -19.42 -23.60 -7.98
C SER A 691 -20.69 -22.95 -8.58
N LYS A 692 -21.59 -23.75 -9.17
CA LYS A 692 -22.86 -23.25 -9.74
C LYS A 692 -23.77 -22.58 -8.72
N ALA A 693 -23.83 -23.10 -7.50
CA ALA A 693 -24.64 -22.53 -6.42
C ALA A 693 -24.01 -21.23 -5.88
N ALA A 694 -22.68 -21.11 -5.88
CA ALA A 694 -22.01 -19.86 -5.53
C ALA A 694 -22.37 -18.73 -6.51
N TYR A 695 -22.27 -18.98 -7.83
CA TYR A 695 -22.67 -18.01 -8.86
C TYR A 695 -24.13 -17.58 -8.72
N ASP A 696 -25.06 -18.53 -8.51
CA ASP A 696 -26.48 -18.24 -8.28
C ASP A 696 -26.71 -17.42 -6.99
N TYR A 697 -26.04 -17.79 -5.89
CA TYR A 697 -26.16 -17.09 -4.62
C TYR A 697 -25.73 -15.62 -4.72
N PHE A 698 -24.66 -15.33 -5.45
CA PHE A 698 -24.17 -13.97 -5.67
C PHE A 698 -24.85 -13.23 -6.83
N GLY A 699 -25.77 -13.89 -7.54
CA GLY A 699 -26.60 -13.27 -8.56
C GLY A 699 -26.00 -13.19 -9.96
N PHE A 700 -24.92 -13.93 -10.23
CA PHE A 700 -24.33 -14.07 -11.56
C PHE A 700 -25.12 -15.09 -12.39
N ARG A 701 -26.32 -14.67 -12.81
CA ARG A 701 -27.25 -15.43 -13.65
C ARG A 701 -27.96 -14.50 -14.61
N ALA A 702 -28.09 -14.92 -15.87
CA ALA A 702 -28.72 -14.11 -16.92
C ALA A 702 -30.11 -13.63 -16.51
N GLU A 703 -30.92 -14.49 -15.90
CA GLU A 703 -32.30 -14.20 -15.48
C GLU A 703 -32.38 -13.13 -14.38
N ARG A 704 -31.31 -12.93 -13.61
CA ARG A 704 -31.24 -11.88 -12.58
C ARG A 704 -30.59 -10.60 -13.10
N MET A 705 -29.68 -10.72 -14.07
CA MET A 705 -28.92 -9.59 -14.60
C MET A 705 -29.68 -8.85 -15.71
N ALA A 706 -30.30 -9.57 -16.65
CA ALA A 706 -30.98 -8.98 -17.80
C ALA A 706 -32.08 -7.97 -17.41
N PRO A 707 -32.98 -8.24 -16.43
CA PRO A 707 -34.00 -7.25 -16.05
C PRO A 707 -33.40 -5.95 -15.52
N ARG A 708 -32.34 -6.03 -14.72
CA ARG A 708 -31.64 -4.86 -14.15
C ARG A 708 -30.88 -4.07 -15.21
N ILE A 709 -30.28 -4.76 -16.19
CA ILE A 709 -29.61 -4.09 -17.31
C ILE A 709 -30.64 -3.39 -18.19
N ARG A 710 -31.79 -4.02 -18.45
CA ARG A 710 -32.90 -3.38 -19.17
C ARG A 710 -33.36 -2.11 -18.45
N GLU A 711 -33.58 -2.18 -17.14
CA GLU A 711 -33.96 -1.00 -16.33
C GLU A 711 -32.94 0.13 -16.46
N LEU A 712 -31.63 -0.17 -16.39
CA LEU A 712 -30.56 0.81 -16.61
C LEU A 712 -30.61 1.40 -18.03
N VAL A 713 -30.83 0.57 -19.05
CA VAL A 713 -30.95 1.04 -20.44
C VAL A 713 -32.16 1.95 -20.59
N GLU A 714 -33.32 1.59 -20.04
CA GLU A 714 -34.53 2.41 -20.05
C GLU A 714 -34.29 3.75 -19.33
N GLU A 715 -33.60 3.75 -18.19
CA GLU A 715 -33.23 4.96 -17.45
C GLU A 715 -32.29 5.86 -18.26
N CYS A 716 -31.23 5.30 -18.84
CA CYS A 716 -30.30 6.06 -19.68
C CYS A 716 -31.00 6.61 -20.94
N LEU A 717 -31.88 5.82 -21.56
CA LEU A 717 -32.64 6.22 -22.74
C LEU A 717 -33.70 7.27 -22.44
N ALA A 718 -34.42 7.16 -21.32
CA ALA A 718 -35.43 8.12 -20.89
C ALA A 718 -34.83 9.49 -20.56
N ASN A 719 -33.55 9.51 -20.20
CA ASN A 719 -32.78 10.72 -19.90
C ASN A 719 -31.95 11.22 -21.10
N LEU A 720 -32.28 10.86 -22.35
CA LEU A 720 -31.69 11.44 -23.57
C LEU A 720 -32.55 12.58 -24.15
N PRO A 721 -32.15 13.87 -24.05
CA PRO A 721 -32.77 14.95 -24.79
C PRO A 721 -31.92 15.31 -26.02
N GLY A 722 -32.57 15.62 -27.15
CA GLY A 722 -31.92 16.21 -28.32
C GLY A 722 -31.01 17.38 -27.89
N THR A 723 -29.71 17.22 -28.12
CA THR A 723 -28.64 18.18 -27.76
C THR A 723 -28.72 18.69 -26.33
N VAL A 724 -28.59 17.78 -25.36
CA VAL A 724 -27.97 18.11 -24.07
C VAL A 724 -26.67 17.33 -24.04
N GLN A 725 -25.54 18.04 -23.90
CA GLN A 725 -24.27 17.41 -23.55
C GLN A 725 -24.56 16.49 -22.37
N TRP A 726 -24.50 15.19 -22.60
CA TRP A 726 -24.41 14.23 -21.51
C TRP A 726 -23.12 14.58 -20.78
N ALA A 727 -23.29 15.37 -19.73
CA ALA A 727 -22.30 15.48 -18.69
C ALA A 727 -22.07 14.04 -18.24
N MET A 728 -20.88 13.53 -18.58
CA MET A 728 -20.21 12.65 -17.66
C MET A 728 -20.43 13.23 -16.26
N ARG A 729 -20.92 12.41 -15.34
CA ARG A 729 -20.36 12.46 -13.99
C ARG A 729 -18.89 12.06 -14.10
N ASN A 730 -18.08 12.98 -14.64
CA ASN A 730 -16.66 13.17 -14.41
C ASN A 730 -16.05 14.15 -15.43
N THR A 731 -15.45 15.19 -14.86
CA THR A 731 -14.33 16.00 -15.39
C THR A 731 -14.67 17.05 -16.46
N SER A 732 -15.33 18.13 -16.05
CA SER A 732 -14.73 19.44 -16.33
C SER A 732 -14.18 20.02 -15.03
N SER A 733 -12.95 19.64 -14.69
CA SER A 733 -12.21 20.28 -13.62
C SER A 733 -11.92 21.74 -14.00
N ARG A 734 -12.78 22.66 -13.55
CA ARG A 734 -12.29 23.97 -13.10
C ARG A 734 -11.64 23.86 -11.72
N LEU A 735 -11.89 22.77 -11.01
CA LEU A 735 -11.10 22.34 -9.86
C LEU A 735 -9.70 21.99 -10.34
N VAL A 736 -8.79 22.94 -10.25
CA VAL A 736 -7.37 22.62 -10.44
C VAL A 736 -7.00 21.74 -9.24
N ASP A 737 -6.61 20.49 -9.51
CA ASP A 737 -5.78 19.75 -8.55
C ASP A 737 -4.51 20.59 -8.43
N ASP A 738 -4.42 21.40 -7.37
CA ASP A 738 -3.28 22.27 -7.16
C ASP A 738 -2.09 21.40 -6.77
N THR A 739 -1.30 21.02 -7.76
CA THR A 739 -0.04 20.30 -7.61
C THR A 739 1.12 21.22 -7.19
N SER A 740 0.86 22.50 -6.89
CA SER A 740 1.90 23.45 -6.46
C SER A 740 2.12 23.52 -4.94
N GLY A 741 1.49 22.63 -4.16
CA GLY A 741 1.84 22.34 -2.77
C GLY A 741 2.85 21.18 -2.65
N PRO A 742 3.57 21.04 -1.52
CA PRO A 742 4.66 20.06 -1.39
C PRO A 742 4.14 18.61 -1.45
N GLU A 743 5.04 17.65 -1.61
CA GLU A 743 4.83 16.20 -1.78
C GLU A 743 3.79 15.51 -0.85
N PRO A 744 3.44 14.23 -1.12
CA PRO A 744 2.39 13.50 -0.41
C PRO A 744 2.45 13.44 1.13
N ASP A 745 3.54 13.84 1.77
CA ASP A 745 3.65 13.92 3.24
C ASP A 745 3.23 15.29 3.81
N SER A 746 2.92 16.28 2.96
CA SER A 746 2.65 17.67 3.37
C SER A 746 1.19 18.00 3.69
N TRP A 747 0.26 17.11 3.33
CA TRP A 747 -1.19 17.29 3.47
C TRP A 747 -1.80 16.40 4.56
N ALA A 748 -0.97 15.71 5.37
CA ALA A 748 -1.44 15.08 6.59
C ALA A 748 -2.15 16.12 7.48
N PRO A 749 -3.30 15.80 8.10
CA PRO A 749 -3.91 14.48 8.26
C PRO A 749 -4.92 14.07 7.17
N TRP A 750 -5.11 14.88 6.13
CA TRP A 750 -6.11 14.60 5.11
C TRP A 750 -5.75 13.32 4.35
N THR A 751 -6.72 12.45 4.07
CA THR A 751 -6.53 11.15 3.41
C THR A 751 -6.86 11.17 1.91
N HIS A 752 -7.53 12.24 1.46
CA HIS A 752 -7.68 12.56 0.03
C HIS A 752 -6.94 13.85 -0.36
N GLN A 753 -6.38 13.86 -1.58
CA GLN A 753 -5.77 15.04 -2.16
C GLN A 753 -6.80 16.19 -2.24
N PRO A 754 -6.50 17.39 -1.70
CA PRO A 754 -7.42 18.51 -1.72
C PRO A 754 -7.68 19.01 -3.14
N ALA A 755 -8.93 19.38 -3.43
CA ALA A 755 -9.29 20.05 -4.69
C ALA A 755 -9.86 21.43 -4.44
N CYS A 756 -9.41 22.38 -5.26
CA CYS A 756 -9.59 23.79 -4.98
C CYS A 756 -10.29 24.56 -6.10
N LEU A 757 -11.11 25.52 -5.71
CA LEU A 757 -11.80 26.47 -6.59
C LEU A 757 -11.59 27.91 -6.10
N ASN A 758 -11.32 28.83 -7.02
CA ASN A 758 -11.31 30.26 -6.72
C ASN A 758 -12.74 30.78 -6.51
N ALA A 759 -12.92 31.66 -5.54
CA ALA A 759 -14.19 32.34 -5.33
C ALA A 759 -14.53 33.21 -6.55
N ALA A 760 -15.79 33.12 -7.01
CA ALA A 760 -16.28 33.78 -8.21
C ALA A 760 -16.09 35.31 -8.18
N ASN A 761 -16.14 35.90 -6.97
CA ASN A 761 -16.07 37.35 -6.76
C ASN A 761 -14.70 37.83 -6.23
N ASN A 762 -13.77 36.90 -5.95
CA ASN A 762 -12.43 37.23 -5.49
C ASN A 762 -11.44 36.12 -5.89
N PRO A 763 -10.71 36.28 -7.01
CA PRO A 763 -9.78 35.25 -7.48
C PRO A 763 -8.57 35.02 -6.56
N LYS A 764 -8.36 35.85 -5.51
CA LYS A 764 -7.36 35.61 -4.46
C LYS A 764 -7.88 34.77 -3.30
N ALA A 765 -9.20 34.57 -3.21
CA ALA A 765 -9.83 33.75 -2.19
C ALA A 765 -10.16 32.38 -2.82
N ARG A 766 -9.71 31.30 -2.19
CA ARG A 766 -9.82 29.95 -2.73
C ARG A 766 -10.41 29.00 -1.70
N PHE A 767 -11.44 28.26 -2.08
CA PHE A 767 -12.00 27.18 -1.25
C PHE A 767 -11.43 25.86 -1.73
N CYS A 768 -11.13 24.95 -0.81
CA CYS A 768 -10.74 23.59 -1.14
C CYS A 768 -11.51 22.58 -0.31
N THR A 769 -11.75 21.41 -0.88
CA THR A 769 -12.31 20.25 -0.17
C THR A 769 -11.17 19.41 0.39
N PHE A 770 -11.11 19.30 1.72
CA PHE A 770 -10.18 18.46 2.45
C PHE A 770 -10.94 17.31 3.09
N THR A 771 -10.50 16.06 2.92
CA THR A 771 -11.21 14.91 3.49
C THR A 771 -10.25 13.99 4.21
N ASP A 772 -10.59 13.64 5.45
CA ASP A 772 -9.92 12.62 6.26
C ASP A 772 -10.93 11.51 6.58
N VAL A 773 -10.73 10.33 5.97
CA VAL A 773 -11.57 9.16 6.26
C VAL A 773 -11.19 8.47 7.56
N GLY A 774 -10.09 8.86 8.20
CA GLY A 774 -9.60 8.35 9.49
C GLY A 774 -10.34 8.95 10.69
N HIS A 775 -10.73 10.23 10.62
CA HIS A 775 -11.39 10.94 11.72
C HIS A 775 -12.85 10.51 11.92
N GLY A 776 -13.22 10.21 13.17
CA GLY A 776 -14.55 9.74 13.51
C GLY A 776 -14.95 8.44 12.79
N TYR A 777 -16.24 8.10 12.84
CA TYR A 777 -16.73 6.84 12.28
C TYR A 777 -17.04 6.93 10.79
N HIS A 778 -17.68 8.02 10.36
CA HIS A 778 -18.06 8.27 8.98
C HIS A 778 -16.95 8.98 8.15
N GLY A 779 -15.84 9.41 8.75
CA GLY A 779 -14.86 10.32 8.10
C GLY A 779 -15.31 11.78 8.20
N ILE A 780 -14.44 12.73 7.88
CA ILE A 780 -14.77 14.17 7.88
C ILE A 780 -14.32 14.84 6.58
N SER A 781 -15.19 15.69 6.03
CA SER A 781 -14.84 16.60 4.94
C SER A 781 -14.99 18.05 5.36
N LEU A 782 -13.94 18.84 5.14
CA LEU A 782 -13.85 20.26 5.42
C LEU A 782 -13.71 21.04 4.10
N ILE A 783 -14.72 21.84 3.75
CA ILE A 783 -14.69 22.74 2.59
C ILE A 783 -14.45 24.17 3.09
N THR A 784 -13.20 24.61 3.00
CA THR A 784 -12.79 25.91 3.55
C THR A 784 -11.55 26.48 2.86
N TYR A 785 -11.05 27.62 3.34
CA TYR A 785 -9.80 28.21 2.88
C TYR A 785 -8.60 27.34 3.31
N PRO A 786 -7.59 27.12 2.45
CA PRO A 786 -6.40 26.33 2.77
C PRO A 786 -5.72 26.70 4.09
N GLU A 787 -5.68 27.98 4.42
CA GLU A 787 -5.05 28.51 5.63
C GLU A 787 -5.81 28.07 6.88
N ILE A 788 -7.14 28.01 6.81
CA ILE A 788 -7.99 27.53 7.91
C ILE A 788 -7.84 26.02 8.06
N ALA A 789 -7.84 25.27 6.96
CA ALA A 789 -7.65 23.82 6.98
C ALA A 789 -6.29 23.45 7.60
N ALA A 790 -5.21 24.12 7.19
CA ALA A 790 -3.88 23.93 7.75
C ALA A 790 -3.82 24.30 9.24
N ALA A 791 -4.43 25.42 9.63
CA ALA A 791 -4.49 25.81 11.04
C ALA A 791 -5.32 24.86 11.90
N SER A 792 -6.32 24.18 11.32
CA SER A 792 -7.14 23.16 12.00
C SER A 792 -6.60 21.74 11.95
N ALA A 793 -5.54 21.47 11.18
CA ALA A 793 -5.02 20.12 10.93
C ALA A 793 -4.64 19.37 12.22
N HIS A 794 -4.12 20.09 13.23
CA HIS A 794 -3.77 19.51 14.53
C HIS A 794 -4.97 18.93 15.29
N MET A 795 -6.21 19.40 15.01
CA MET A 795 -7.44 18.92 15.66
C MET A 795 -7.83 17.50 15.20
N LEU A 796 -7.22 17.01 14.12
CA LEU A 796 -7.48 15.72 13.48
C LEU A 796 -6.32 14.70 13.66
N GLN A 797 -5.12 15.16 14.08
CA GLN A 797 -3.90 14.33 14.13
C GLN A 797 -3.72 13.51 15.42
N ASP A 798 -4.50 13.77 16.46
CA ASP A 798 -4.38 13.07 17.73
C ASP A 798 -5.76 12.68 18.28
N PRO A 799 -6.28 11.47 17.97
CA PRO A 799 -7.58 11.02 18.48
C PRO A 799 -7.63 10.89 20.01
N HIS A 800 -6.49 10.98 20.72
CA HIS A 800 -6.41 10.99 22.18
C HIS A 800 -6.31 12.41 22.78
N MET A 801 -5.84 13.43 22.05
CA MET A 801 -6.00 14.85 22.41
C MET A 801 -7.31 15.47 21.89
N SER A 802 -8.02 14.79 20.98
CA SER A 802 -9.39 15.13 20.56
C SER A 802 -10.46 14.76 21.59
N PHE A 803 -10.08 14.19 22.74
CA PHE A 803 -10.94 14.25 23.92
C PHE A 803 -10.93 15.70 24.40
N ILE A 804 -12.09 16.34 24.37
CA ILE A 804 -12.36 17.57 25.11
C ILE A 804 -11.60 17.49 26.45
N PRO A 805 -10.72 18.44 26.81
CA PRO A 805 -10.15 18.48 28.15
C PRO A 805 -11.25 18.95 29.10
N ALA A 806 -12.15 18.00 29.42
CA ALA A 806 -13.08 17.92 30.53
C ALA A 806 -14.11 16.79 30.24
N TYR A 807 -13.68 15.55 30.49
CA TYR A 807 -14.47 14.42 31.04
C TYR A 807 -15.34 13.54 30.14
N ASP A 808 -14.95 12.25 30.08
CA ASP A 808 -15.74 11.01 29.99
C ASP A 808 -17.05 11.05 29.17
N VAL A 809 -17.03 11.63 27.96
CA VAL A 809 -17.97 11.15 26.94
C VAL A 809 -17.50 9.74 26.61
N ASP A 810 -18.23 8.75 27.11
CA ASP A 810 -17.97 7.34 26.78
C ASP A 810 -17.78 7.26 25.26
N PRO A 811 -16.61 6.80 24.75
CA PRO A 811 -16.39 6.66 23.31
C PRO A 811 -17.51 5.90 22.60
N VAL A 812 -18.24 5.05 23.35
CA VAL A 812 -19.43 4.33 22.89
C VAL A 812 -20.57 5.27 22.46
N LEU A 813 -20.70 6.46 23.05
CA LEU A 813 -21.73 7.45 22.72
C LEU A 813 -21.45 8.22 21.42
N LEU A 814 -20.19 8.27 20.97
CA LEU A 814 -19.80 9.00 19.76
C LEU A 814 -20.12 8.16 18.51
N GLY A 815 -20.80 8.77 17.53
CA GLY A 815 -21.12 8.13 16.25
C GLY A 815 -22.16 7.00 16.32
N GLY A 816 -23.04 7.02 17.31
CA GLY A 816 -24.22 6.14 17.36
C GLY A 816 -23.94 4.65 17.54
N ARG A 817 -22.75 4.28 18.05
CA ARG A 817 -22.33 2.87 18.23
C ARG A 817 -22.64 2.28 19.60
N ASP A 818 -23.37 3.00 20.45
CA ASP A 818 -23.95 2.42 21.65
C ASP A 818 -24.83 1.23 21.24
N PRO A 819 -24.50 -0.02 21.66
CA PRO A 819 -25.30 -1.18 21.33
C PRO A 819 -26.70 -1.13 21.96
N ASN A 820 -26.91 -0.24 22.93
CA ASN A 820 -28.20 0.01 23.58
C ASN A 820 -28.42 1.51 23.83
N PRO A 821 -28.58 2.31 22.74
CA PRO A 821 -28.67 3.75 22.86
C PRO A 821 -29.89 4.14 23.70
N ALA A 822 -29.74 5.22 24.48
CA ALA A 822 -30.84 5.79 25.28
C ALA A 822 -31.98 6.36 24.42
N TYR A 823 -31.83 6.29 23.10
CA TYR A 823 -32.75 6.78 22.09
C TYR A 823 -32.89 5.79 20.93
N LYS A 824 -33.89 6.02 20.07
CA LYS A 824 -34.03 5.35 18.78
C LYS A 824 -34.57 6.32 17.73
N ILE A 825 -34.20 6.10 16.48
CA ILE A 825 -34.70 6.87 15.33
C ILE A 825 -36.03 6.26 14.88
N VAL A 826 -37.07 7.08 14.77
CA VAL A 826 -38.42 6.66 14.35
C VAL A 826 -39.03 7.68 13.39
N ASP A 827 -40.04 7.28 12.63
CA ASP A 827 -40.85 8.24 11.87
C ASP A 827 -41.77 9.00 12.82
N ILE A 828 -41.63 10.32 12.85
CA ILE A 828 -42.50 11.25 13.58
C ILE A 828 -43.50 11.85 12.58
N PRO A 829 -44.82 11.67 12.79
CA PRO A 829 -45.85 12.19 11.90
C PRO A 829 -45.67 13.68 11.61
N GLY A 830 -45.54 14.03 10.32
CA GLY A 830 -45.37 15.41 9.88
C GLY A 830 -43.99 16.03 10.12
N LYS A 831 -43.03 15.29 10.70
CA LYS A 831 -41.65 15.76 10.96
C LYS A 831 -40.55 14.86 10.38
N GLY A 832 -40.89 13.79 9.68
CA GLY A 832 -39.90 12.87 9.09
C GLY A 832 -39.25 11.97 10.13
N LYS A 833 -37.97 11.63 9.96
CA LYS A 833 -37.22 10.83 10.93
C LYS A 833 -36.80 11.69 12.11
N GLY A 834 -37.29 11.35 13.31
CA GLY A 834 -36.94 12.00 14.57
C GLY A 834 -36.41 11.00 15.59
N VAL A 835 -36.04 11.51 16.77
CA VAL A 835 -35.42 10.72 17.83
C VAL A 835 -36.35 10.65 19.04
N VAL A 836 -36.56 9.45 19.59
CA VAL A 836 -37.36 9.23 20.81
C VAL A 836 -36.56 8.47 21.86
N ALA A 837 -36.79 8.80 23.13
CA ALA A 837 -36.12 8.13 24.26
C ALA A 837 -36.55 6.65 24.38
N THR A 838 -35.61 5.74 24.59
CA THR A 838 -35.89 4.29 24.82
C THR A 838 -35.98 3.95 26.30
N ARG A 839 -35.36 4.77 27.14
CA ARG A 839 -35.41 4.74 28.60
C ARG A 839 -35.56 6.15 29.15
N ARG A 840 -35.75 6.26 30.46
CA ARG A 840 -35.67 7.57 31.11
C ARG A 840 -34.25 8.10 30.98
N ILE A 841 -34.13 9.28 30.39
CA ILE A 841 -32.89 10.07 30.33
C ILE A 841 -33.01 11.11 31.42
N ARG A 842 -32.07 11.11 32.35
CA ARG A 842 -32.11 12.03 33.49
C ARG A 842 -31.74 13.43 33.04
N ARG A 843 -32.29 14.44 33.70
CA ARG A 843 -31.86 15.81 33.58
C ARG A 843 -30.34 15.88 33.69
N TYR A 844 -29.73 16.50 32.69
CA TYR A 844 -28.31 16.72 32.48
C TYR A 844 -27.45 15.52 32.12
N GLU A 845 -28.07 14.39 31.80
CA GLU A 845 -27.38 13.25 31.22
C GLU A 845 -26.90 13.59 29.79
N VAL A 846 -25.64 13.30 29.47
CA VAL A 846 -25.13 13.23 28.09
C VAL A 846 -25.54 11.87 27.53
N PHE A 847 -26.34 11.86 26.47
CA PHE A 847 -26.94 10.61 25.98
C PHE A 847 -26.76 10.37 24.47
N MET A 848 -26.17 11.32 23.75
CA MET A 848 -25.90 11.25 22.32
C MET A 848 -24.68 12.11 21.99
N GLY A 849 -23.77 11.58 21.17
CA GLY A 849 -22.60 12.28 20.67
C GLY A 849 -22.31 11.93 19.21
N ASP A 850 -21.72 12.87 18.48
CA ASP A 850 -21.42 12.67 17.07
C ASP A 850 -20.24 13.51 16.61
N TYR A 851 -19.54 13.04 15.58
CA TYR A 851 -18.51 13.83 14.89
C TYR A 851 -19.11 14.56 13.69
N ALA A 852 -18.53 15.68 13.30
CA ALA A 852 -18.95 16.35 12.09
C ALA A 852 -18.56 15.50 10.88
N ALA A 853 -19.52 15.12 10.05
CA ALA A 853 -19.26 14.44 8.78
C ALA A 853 -18.83 15.44 7.70
N MET A 854 -19.41 16.63 7.71
CA MET A 854 -19.14 17.65 6.73
C MET A 854 -19.17 19.04 7.37
N ILE A 855 -18.13 19.83 7.11
CA ILE A 855 -17.99 21.21 7.57
C ILE A 855 -17.74 22.08 6.36
N ILE A 856 -18.52 23.13 6.16
CA ILE A 856 -18.33 24.09 5.08
C ILE A 856 -18.18 25.50 5.63
N SER A 857 -17.34 26.32 5.03
CA SER A 857 -17.27 27.74 5.36
C SER A 857 -18.63 28.40 5.16
N ALA A 858 -19.08 29.25 6.08
CA ALA A 858 -20.35 29.96 5.92
C ALA A 858 -20.36 30.91 4.71
N MET A 859 -19.18 31.29 4.22
CA MET A 859 -19.02 32.12 3.02
C MET A 859 -19.10 31.32 1.71
N PHE A 860 -18.88 30.00 1.77
CA PHE A 860 -18.75 29.15 0.58
C PHE A 860 -20.00 29.21 -0.34
N PRO A 861 -21.24 29.00 0.14
CA PRO A 861 -22.41 28.94 -0.75
C PRO A 861 -22.63 30.21 -1.58
N GLY A 862 -22.26 31.38 -1.05
CA GLY A 862 -22.39 32.67 -1.74
C GLY A 862 -21.14 33.13 -2.49
N ALA A 863 -20.01 32.42 -2.35
CA ALA A 863 -18.72 32.85 -2.88
C ALA A 863 -18.28 32.08 -4.13
N VAL A 864 -18.89 30.92 -4.43
CA VAL A 864 -18.57 30.10 -5.61
C VAL A 864 -19.72 30.10 -6.62
N GLN A 865 -19.46 29.75 -7.89
CA GLN A 865 -20.55 29.52 -8.83
C GLN A 865 -21.34 28.29 -8.38
N GLN A 866 -22.67 28.36 -8.50
CA GLN A 866 -23.58 27.35 -7.94
C GLN A 866 -23.24 25.91 -8.33
N MET A 867 -22.97 25.65 -9.62
CA MET A 867 -22.61 24.31 -10.09
C MET A 867 -21.25 23.82 -9.56
N ASP A 868 -20.25 24.71 -9.51
CA ASP A 868 -18.94 24.38 -8.94
C ASP A 868 -19.04 24.12 -7.43
N GLY A 869 -19.94 24.85 -6.76
CA GLY A 869 -20.29 24.62 -5.35
C GLY A 869 -20.90 23.24 -5.12
N TYR A 870 -21.82 22.80 -6.00
CA TYR A 870 -22.37 21.45 -5.93
C TYR A 870 -21.28 20.41 -6.10
N GLU A 871 -20.39 20.55 -7.08
CA GLU A 871 -19.30 19.62 -7.31
C GLU A 871 -18.39 19.48 -6.07
N MET A 872 -18.03 20.59 -5.42
CA MET A 872 -17.24 20.57 -4.19
C MET A 872 -17.98 19.91 -3.02
N LEU A 873 -19.29 20.16 -2.89
CA LEU A 873 -20.13 19.55 -1.85
C LEU A 873 -20.23 18.03 -2.03
N HIS A 874 -20.53 17.57 -3.25
CA HIS A 874 -20.57 16.15 -3.58
C HIS A 874 -19.21 15.49 -3.41
N ARG A 875 -18.12 16.14 -3.82
CA ARG A 875 -16.76 15.62 -3.57
C ARG A 875 -16.48 15.43 -2.09
N GLY A 876 -16.92 16.35 -1.24
CA GLY A 876 -16.83 16.19 0.22
C GLY A 876 -17.63 14.97 0.67
N ALA A 877 -18.92 14.93 0.37
CA ALA A 877 -19.80 13.83 0.78
C ALA A 877 -19.33 12.46 0.28
N ASP A 878 -18.96 12.33 -1.00
CA ASP A 878 -18.57 11.06 -1.64
C ASP A 878 -17.22 10.52 -1.15
N GLN A 879 -16.33 11.39 -0.64
CA GLN A 879 -15.03 11.01 -0.11
C GLN A 879 -15.10 10.52 1.35
N LEU A 880 -16.25 10.63 2.01
CA LEU A 880 -16.46 10.11 3.36
C LEU A 880 -16.38 8.58 3.39
N ARG A 881 -16.08 8.02 4.57
CA ARG A 881 -16.08 6.56 4.80
C ARG A 881 -17.49 5.99 4.72
N GLU A 882 -18.49 6.71 5.24
CA GLU A 882 -19.91 6.33 5.27
C GLU A 882 -20.77 7.48 4.69
N PRO A 883 -20.73 7.72 3.37
CA PRO A 883 -21.46 8.83 2.72
C PRO A 883 -22.98 8.77 2.93
N GLU A 884 -23.54 7.57 3.13
CA GLU A 884 -24.94 7.34 3.44
C GLU A 884 -25.40 7.95 4.76
N ALA A 885 -24.50 8.15 5.72
CA ALA A 885 -24.83 8.79 6.99
C ALA A 885 -25.33 10.22 6.76
N LEU A 886 -24.71 10.94 5.81
CA LEU A 886 -25.12 12.27 5.36
C LEU A 886 -26.34 12.19 4.43
N LEU A 887 -26.29 11.33 3.40
CA LEU A 887 -27.33 11.27 2.37
C LEU A 887 -28.68 10.75 2.88
N GLY A 888 -28.71 10.11 4.05
CA GLY A 888 -29.91 9.63 4.73
C GLY A 888 -30.63 10.68 5.60
N LEU A 889 -30.24 11.96 5.52
CA LEU A 889 -30.86 13.07 6.25
C LEU A 889 -32.07 13.68 5.53
N GLY A 890 -32.84 14.48 6.28
CA GLY A 890 -34.08 15.10 5.79
C GLY A 890 -33.83 16.17 4.72
N ARG A 891 -34.85 16.46 3.91
CA ARG A 891 -34.79 17.41 2.78
C ARG A 891 -35.97 18.37 2.81
N SER A 892 -35.73 19.66 2.59
CA SER A 892 -36.79 20.69 2.58
C SER A 892 -37.56 20.74 1.27
N SER A 893 -36.93 20.33 0.16
CA SER A 893 -37.54 20.32 -1.18
C SER A 893 -37.43 18.93 -1.82
N PRO A 894 -38.34 18.00 -1.50
CA PRO A 894 -38.41 16.71 -2.21
C PRO A 894 -38.90 16.93 -3.65
N GLY A 895 -38.00 17.32 -4.56
CA GLY A 895 -38.26 17.57 -5.97
C GLY A 895 -37.03 18.06 -6.73
N TYR A 896 -36.98 17.79 -8.04
CA TYR A 896 -35.87 17.95 -9.00
C TYR A 896 -35.18 19.35 -9.11
N LYS A 897 -35.40 20.30 -8.21
CA LYS A 897 -34.95 21.70 -8.36
C LYS A 897 -33.71 22.10 -7.55
N SER A 898 -33.28 21.33 -6.54
CA SER A 898 -32.08 21.64 -5.74
C SER A 898 -31.14 20.44 -5.64
N ASP A 899 -29.85 20.73 -5.52
CA ASP A 899 -28.83 19.72 -5.31
C ASP A 899 -29.06 18.99 -3.97
N ILE A 900 -28.83 17.67 -3.96
CA ILE A 900 -29.14 16.85 -2.78
C ILE A 900 -28.21 17.15 -1.59
N VAL A 901 -26.92 17.31 -1.81
CA VAL A 901 -25.95 17.57 -0.73
C VAL A 901 -26.12 19.01 -0.25
N GLU A 902 -26.37 19.96 -1.15
CA GLU A 902 -26.68 21.34 -0.77
C GLU A 902 -27.97 21.45 0.06
N ASP A 903 -29.08 20.81 -0.35
CA ASP A 903 -30.35 20.84 0.41
C ASP A 903 -30.17 20.21 1.80
N ILE A 904 -29.42 19.10 1.87
CA ILE A 904 -29.09 18.44 3.14
C ILE A 904 -28.23 19.37 4.01
N MET A 905 -27.15 19.96 3.48
CA MET A 905 -26.33 20.94 4.21
C MET A 905 -27.13 22.15 4.67
N ARG A 906 -28.03 22.68 3.85
CA ARG A 906 -28.86 23.84 4.22
C ARG A 906 -29.79 23.55 5.40
N THR A 907 -30.32 22.34 5.48
CA THR A 907 -31.43 22.00 6.40
C THR A 907 -31.00 21.22 7.64
N ASN A 908 -29.82 20.61 7.61
CA ASN A 908 -29.34 19.71 8.67
C ASN A 908 -28.00 20.14 9.29
N SER A 909 -27.44 21.29 8.90
CA SER A 909 -26.19 21.78 9.48
C SER A 909 -26.40 22.80 10.60
N PHE A 910 -25.40 22.90 11.47
CA PHE A 910 -25.37 23.82 12.59
C PHE A 910 -24.18 24.76 12.48
N GLN A 911 -24.35 25.99 12.94
CA GLN A 911 -23.29 26.98 12.93
C GLN A 911 -22.23 26.67 13.99
N MET A 912 -20.96 26.68 13.59
CA MET A 912 -19.80 26.53 14.48
C MET A 912 -18.67 27.48 14.09
N ASN A 913 -17.63 27.54 14.93
CA ASN A 913 -16.42 28.29 14.66
C ASN A 913 -15.25 27.32 14.42
N VAL A 914 -14.47 27.55 13.35
CA VAL A 914 -13.24 26.81 13.07
C VAL A 914 -12.12 27.82 12.95
N VAL A 915 -11.20 27.81 13.91
CA VAL A 915 -10.03 28.71 13.98
C VAL A 915 -10.43 30.20 13.81
N GLY A 916 -11.43 30.64 14.56
CA GLY A 916 -11.93 32.03 14.53
C GLY A 916 -12.91 32.35 13.40
N ALA A 917 -13.15 31.45 12.44
CA ALA A 917 -13.99 31.70 11.27
C ALA A 917 -15.34 30.94 11.31
N PRO A 918 -16.44 31.54 10.81
CA PRO A 918 -17.77 30.92 10.83
C PRO A 918 -17.90 29.80 9.79
N HIS A 919 -18.37 28.64 10.24
CA HIS A 919 -18.63 27.45 9.44
C HIS A 919 -20.01 26.87 9.75
N MET A 920 -20.50 26.02 8.84
CA MET A 920 -21.70 25.20 9.00
C MET A 920 -21.26 23.74 9.02
N ALA A 921 -21.61 23.01 10.07
CA ALA A 921 -21.19 21.63 10.29
C ALA A 921 -22.38 20.70 10.46
N MET A 922 -22.24 19.49 9.94
CA MET A 922 -23.28 18.48 9.93
C MET A 922 -22.88 17.27 10.77
N PHE A 923 -23.80 16.83 11.61
CA PHE A 923 -23.62 15.73 12.56
C PHE A 923 -24.73 14.70 12.30
N PRO A 924 -24.50 13.67 11.47
CA PRO A 924 -25.53 12.75 10.98
C PRO A 924 -26.54 12.22 12.00
N GLU A 925 -26.12 11.93 13.23
CA GLU A 925 -26.98 11.44 14.31
C GLU A 925 -27.75 12.58 14.97
N ILE A 926 -27.06 13.69 15.30
CA ILE A 926 -27.63 14.83 16.01
C ILE A 926 -28.56 15.65 15.11
N SER A 927 -28.28 15.72 13.82
CA SER A 927 -29.08 16.39 12.78
C SER A 927 -30.50 15.83 12.65
N ARG A 928 -30.81 14.69 13.30
CA ARG A 928 -32.15 14.08 13.34
C ARG A 928 -33.02 14.57 14.50
N LEU A 929 -32.48 15.38 15.41
CA LEU A 929 -33.23 15.94 16.53
C LEU A 929 -34.10 17.10 16.08
N ASN A 930 -35.42 16.96 16.22
CA ASN A 930 -36.39 17.97 15.80
C ASN A 930 -36.42 19.22 16.70
N HIS A 931 -36.98 20.32 16.18
CA HIS A 931 -37.15 21.56 16.92
C HIS A 931 -38.31 21.53 17.92
N ALA A 932 -38.11 22.11 19.10
CA ALA A 932 -39.19 22.65 19.93
C ALA A 932 -38.80 24.01 20.53
N CYS A 933 -39.78 24.91 20.68
CA CYS A 933 -39.55 26.22 21.31
C CYS A 933 -39.34 26.12 22.84
N ASN A 934 -39.76 25.00 23.43
CA ASN A 934 -39.43 24.56 24.79
C ASN A 934 -38.77 23.17 24.69
N PRO A 935 -37.46 23.11 24.40
CA PRO A 935 -36.79 21.86 24.06
C PRO A 935 -36.58 20.95 25.26
N SER A 936 -36.43 19.65 25.02
CA SER A 936 -36.09 18.65 26.04
C SER A 936 -34.59 18.46 26.22
N ALA A 937 -33.78 18.88 25.26
CA ALA A 937 -32.32 18.80 25.28
C ALA A 937 -31.65 20.04 24.66
N PHE A 938 -30.35 20.18 24.85
CA PHE A 938 -29.52 21.16 24.15
C PHE A 938 -28.23 20.51 23.64
N MET A 939 -27.58 21.16 22.70
CA MET A 939 -26.38 20.67 22.04
C MET A 939 -25.16 21.51 22.43
N ARG A 940 -24.00 20.87 22.53
CA ARG A 940 -22.70 21.50 22.77
C ARG A 940 -21.70 21.07 21.69
N PHE A 941 -20.94 22.03 21.18
CA PHE A 941 -19.83 21.78 20.25
C PHE A 941 -18.48 21.75 20.97
N SER A 942 -17.58 20.95 20.41
CA SER A 942 -16.16 20.95 20.76
C SER A 942 -15.35 21.55 19.61
N ASP A 943 -14.77 22.73 19.85
CA ASP A 943 -13.92 23.41 18.88
C ASP A 943 -12.55 22.72 18.70
N SER A 944 -12.19 21.78 19.59
CA SER A 944 -10.91 21.03 19.54
C SER A 944 -11.00 19.67 18.84
N SER A 945 -12.20 19.17 18.56
CA SER A 945 -12.39 17.81 18.02
C SER A 945 -13.44 17.68 16.92
N PHE A 946 -14.07 18.79 16.54
CA PHE A 946 -15.18 18.81 15.58
C PHE A 946 -16.32 17.85 15.95
N ALA A 947 -16.54 17.66 17.25
CA ALA A 947 -17.60 16.81 17.79
C ALA A 947 -18.72 17.66 18.41
N ALA A 948 -19.91 17.07 18.50
CA ALA A 948 -21.02 17.63 19.25
C ALA A 948 -21.64 16.57 20.18
N THR A 949 -22.20 17.03 21.29
CA THR A 949 -22.94 16.18 22.24
C THR A 949 -24.28 16.80 22.57
N VAL A 950 -25.21 15.95 23.00
CA VAL A 950 -26.57 16.35 23.36
C VAL A 950 -26.85 15.98 24.81
N ILE A 951 -27.31 16.98 25.56
CA ILE A 951 -27.51 16.92 27.00
C ILE A 951 -28.98 17.17 27.31
N ALA A 952 -29.56 16.33 28.15
CA ALA A 952 -30.96 16.47 28.54
C ALA A 952 -31.15 17.71 29.43
N PHE A 953 -32.12 18.55 29.09
CA PHE A 953 -32.41 19.78 29.83
C PHE A 953 -33.32 19.54 31.06
N ARG A 954 -34.12 18.48 30.98
CA ARG A 954 -34.98 17.94 32.03
C ARG A 954 -35.00 16.42 31.91
N ASP A 955 -35.67 15.74 32.83
CA ASP A 955 -35.96 14.33 32.63
C ASP A 955 -36.79 14.14 31.36
N ILE A 956 -36.38 13.18 30.53
CA ILE A 956 -37.07 12.76 29.30
C ILE A 956 -37.57 11.34 29.53
N GLU A 957 -38.87 11.14 29.43
CA GLU A 957 -39.48 9.83 29.71
C GLU A 957 -39.42 8.90 28.49
N PRO A 958 -39.40 7.57 28.67
CA PRO A 958 -39.41 6.63 27.54
C PRO A 958 -40.57 6.89 26.57
N GLY A 959 -40.28 6.93 25.27
CA GLY A 959 -41.24 7.20 24.20
C GLY A 959 -41.44 8.69 23.90
N GLU A 960 -40.88 9.59 24.69
CA GLU A 960 -40.92 11.03 24.43
C GLU A 960 -39.95 11.43 23.30
N GLU A 961 -40.38 12.37 22.44
CA GLU A 961 -39.54 12.94 21.39
C GLU A 961 -38.46 13.85 21.98
N ILE A 962 -37.21 13.60 21.59
CA ILE A 962 -36.07 14.40 22.00
C ILE A 962 -35.94 15.57 21.04
N THR A 963 -35.95 16.79 21.59
CA THR A 963 -36.00 18.03 20.80
C THR A 963 -34.99 19.05 21.30
N ILE A 964 -34.44 19.82 20.36
CA ILE A 964 -33.54 20.96 20.62
C ILE A 964 -34.16 22.25 20.07
N SER A 965 -33.62 23.42 20.40
CA SER A 965 -34.09 24.69 19.81
C SER A 965 -33.13 25.18 18.74
N TYR A 966 -33.57 25.15 17.48
CA TYR A 966 -32.89 25.80 16.36
C TYR A 966 -33.00 27.34 16.35
N ALA A 967 -33.95 27.90 17.07
CA ALA A 967 -34.26 29.32 17.02
C ALA A 967 -33.33 30.12 17.94
N ARG A 968 -32.80 31.24 17.43
CA ARG A 968 -32.04 32.19 18.24
C ARG A 968 -32.93 32.80 19.33
N LEU A 969 -32.34 33.05 20.49
CA LEU A 969 -32.99 33.77 21.58
C LEU A 969 -33.37 35.19 21.14
N GLY A 970 -34.61 35.61 21.44
CA GLY A 970 -35.14 36.94 21.09
C GLY A 970 -36.09 36.96 19.89
N MET A 971 -36.13 35.91 19.07
CA MET A 971 -37.11 35.80 17.99
C MET A 971 -38.53 35.66 18.56
N SER A 972 -39.49 36.40 18.02
CA SER A 972 -40.92 36.24 18.25
C SER A 972 -41.45 34.91 17.70
N HIS A 973 -42.64 34.49 18.12
CA HIS A 973 -43.30 33.30 17.61
C HIS A 973 -43.46 33.35 16.08
N GLN A 974 -43.80 34.51 15.52
CA GLN A 974 -43.93 34.67 14.08
C GLN A 974 -42.60 34.46 13.36
N GLU A 975 -41.51 35.03 13.87
CA GLU A 975 -40.17 34.86 13.31
C GLU A 975 -39.67 33.42 13.43
N ARG A 976 -39.91 32.77 14.58
CA ARG A 976 -39.59 31.35 14.77
C ARG A 976 -40.35 30.49 13.77
N GLN A 977 -41.66 30.70 13.59
CA GLN A 977 -42.45 29.92 12.63
C GLN A 977 -42.01 30.18 11.19
N ALA A 978 -41.64 31.42 10.84
CA ALA A 978 -41.13 31.77 9.51
C ALA A 978 -39.81 31.04 9.22
N LEU A 979 -38.84 31.10 10.14
CA LEU A 979 -37.54 30.40 10.03
C LEU A 979 -37.71 28.90 9.76
N LEU A 980 -38.59 28.24 10.52
CA LEU A 980 -38.80 26.81 10.39
C LEU A 980 -39.57 26.45 9.11
N THR A 981 -40.49 27.33 8.68
CA THR A 981 -41.23 27.16 7.42
C THR A 981 -40.28 27.19 6.22
N ASP A 982 -39.26 28.06 6.24
CA ASP A 982 -38.20 28.08 5.22
C ASP A 982 -37.40 26.77 5.16
N TRP A 983 -37.37 26.01 6.27
CA TRP A 983 -36.75 24.69 6.35
C TRP A 983 -37.73 23.54 6.09
N GLY A 984 -38.96 23.86 5.69
CA GLY A 984 -39.98 22.88 5.29
C GLY A 984 -40.79 22.28 6.44
N PHE A 985 -40.77 22.86 7.65
CA PHE A 985 -41.57 22.34 8.77
C PHE A 985 -42.17 23.43 9.67
N LYS A 986 -43.26 23.11 10.38
CA LYS A 986 -43.95 24.03 11.30
C LYS A 986 -43.84 23.51 12.73
N CYS A 987 -43.45 24.37 13.69
CA CYS A 987 -43.37 23.95 15.09
C CYS A 987 -44.75 23.86 15.72
N THR A 988 -45.05 22.72 16.33
CA THR A 988 -46.32 22.41 17.01
C THR A 988 -46.12 22.05 18.49
N CYS A 989 -44.99 22.42 19.08
CA CYS A 989 -44.74 22.19 20.51
C CYS A 989 -45.74 22.95 21.40
N ASP A 990 -45.83 22.56 22.68
CA ASP A 990 -46.76 23.13 23.66
C ASP A 990 -46.70 24.65 23.76
N MET A 991 -45.52 25.26 23.54
CA MET A 991 -45.38 26.71 23.52
C MET A 991 -46.00 27.34 22.27
N CYS A 992 -45.87 26.71 21.09
CA CYS A 992 -46.43 27.20 19.83
C CYS A 992 -47.92 26.93 19.68
N THR A 993 -48.48 26.02 20.47
CA THR A 993 -49.90 25.69 20.51
C THR A 993 -50.61 26.29 21.73
N ALA A 994 -49.88 26.96 22.62
CA ALA A 994 -50.45 27.67 23.76
C ALA A 994 -51.36 28.84 23.35
N SER A 995 -52.12 29.36 24.32
CA SER A 995 -52.95 30.54 24.08
C SER A 995 -52.11 31.75 23.62
N PRO A 996 -52.65 32.66 22.79
CA PRO A 996 -51.92 33.84 22.33
C PRO A 996 -51.32 34.70 23.46
N ALA A 997 -51.96 34.73 24.63
CA ALA A 997 -51.45 35.46 25.80
C ALA A 997 -50.18 34.82 26.39
N VAL A 998 -50.11 33.49 26.41
CA VAL A 998 -48.92 32.75 26.88
C VAL A 998 -47.77 32.92 25.89
N ILE A 999 -48.07 32.83 24.59
CA ILE A 999 -47.09 33.04 23.51
C ILE A 999 -46.50 34.45 23.59
N ALA A 1000 -47.36 35.48 23.65
CA ALA A 1000 -46.92 36.88 23.74
C ALA A 1000 -46.09 37.15 25.00
N ALA A 1001 -46.44 36.52 26.14
CA ALA A 1001 -45.67 36.64 27.36
C ALA A 1001 -44.28 36.00 27.25
N SER A 1002 -44.16 34.80 26.67
CA SER A 1002 -42.87 34.15 26.41
C SER A 1002 -42.03 34.94 25.41
N ASP A 1003 -42.62 35.40 24.30
CA ASP A 1003 -41.94 36.24 23.32
C ASP A 1003 -41.41 37.53 23.95
N GLY A 1004 -42.22 38.20 24.77
CA GLY A 1004 -41.80 39.41 25.49
C GLY A 1004 -40.65 39.15 26.46
N ARG A 1005 -40.66 38.01 27.19
CA ARG A 1005 -39.53 37.64 28.05
C ARG A 1005 -38.27 37.32 27.25
N ARG A 1006 -38.36 36.54 26.16
CA ARG A 1006 -37.22 36.17 25.32
C ARG A 1006 -36.62 37.37 24.59
N GLU A 1007 -37.46 38.27 24.09
CA GLU A 1007 -37.03 39.55 23.51
C GLU A 1007 -36.34 40.40 24.57
N ARG A 1008 -36.91 40.50 25.78
CA ARG A 1008 -36.29 41.24 26.88
C ARG A 1008 -34.93 40.65 27.26
N ILE A 1009 -34.80 39.34 27.38
CA ILE A 1009 -33.50 38.67 27.63
C ILE A 1009 -32.48 39.04 26.53
N PHE A 1010 -32.91 39.02 25.26
CA PHE A 1010 -32.04 39.37 24.14
C PHE A 1010 -31.59 40.85 24.18
N GLN A 1011 -32.50 41.78 24.46
CA GLN A 1011 -32.20 43.21 24.61
C GLN A 1011 -31.26 43.45 25.79
N LEU A 1012 -31.53 42.79 26.93
CA LEU A 1012 -30.68 42.87 28.12
C LEU A 1012 -29.22 42.52 27.80
N LYS A 1013 -28.96 41.51 26.94
CA LYS A 1013 -27.59 41.16 26.56
C LYS A 1013 -26.82 42.33 25.91
N ALA A 1014 -27.47 43.08 25.02
CA ALA A 1014 -26.86 44.25 24.38
C ALA A 1014 -26.71 45.43 25.36
N ASP A 1015 -27.75 45.68 26.16
CA ASP A 1015 -27.75 46.78 27.12
C ASP A 1015 -26.73 46.58 28.24
N ILE A 1016 -26.54 45.34 28.73
CA ILE A 1016 -25.53 44.99 29.73
C ILE A 1016 -24.15 45.36 29.21
N LEU A 1017 -23.84 45.01 27.96
CA LEU A 1017 -22.55 45.32 27.33
C LEU A 1017 -22.35 46.84 27.18
N ASP A 1018 -23.37 47.57 26.73
CA ASP A 1018 -23.31 49.04 26.62
C ASP A 1018 -23.12 49.71 28.00
N PHE A 1019 -23.81 49.23 29.03
CA PHE A 1019 -23.66 49.74 30.39
C PHE A 1019 -22.27 49.47 30.95
N LEU A 1020 -21.72 48.27 30.72
CA LEU A 1020 -20.36 47.93 31.13
C LEU A 1020 -19.32 48.79 30.40
N ASN A 1021 -19.46 48.96 29.08
CA ASN A 1021 -18.58 49.83 28.28
C ASN A 1021 -18.61 51.30 28.73
N ARG A 1022 -19.74 51.77 29.28
CA ARG A 1022 -19.89 53.13 29.84
C ARG A 1022 -19.55 53.20 31.34
N GLY A 1023 -19.02 52.14 31.94
CA GLY A 1023 -18.66 52.09 33.36
C GLY A 1023 -19.86 52.09 34.33
N LYS A 1024 -21.08 51.84 33.87
CA LYS A 1024 -22.32 51.83 34.67
C LYS A 1024 -22.57 50.45 35.32
N VAL A 1025 -21.60 50.01 36.12
CA VAL A 1025 -21.52 48.63 36.64
C VAL A 1025 -22.75 48.21 37.48
N HIS A 1026 -23.26 49.07 38.36
CA HIS A 1026 -24.44 48.75 39.18
C HIS A 1026 -25.72 48.57 38.35
N GLY A 1027 -25.85 49.31 37.25
CA GLY A 1027 -26.95 49.14 36.30
C GLY A 1027 -26.85 47.78 35.59
N ALA A 1028 -25.66 47.44 35.10
CA ALA A 1028 -25.38 46.14 34.49
C ALA A 1028 -25.71 44.97 35.42
N VAL A 1029 -25.33 45.02 36.70
CA VAL A 1029 -25.65 43.96 37.69
C VAL A 1029 -27.16 43.75 37.84
N LYS A 1030 -27.95 44.84 37.90
CA LYS A 1030 -29.41 44.74 37.98
C LYS A 1030 -30.00 44.07 36.74
N MET A 1031 -29.47 44.40 35.58
CA MET A 1031 -29.89 43.89 34.28
C MET A 1031 -29.51 42.41 34.08
N ILE A 1032 -28.33 42.00 34.55
CA ILE A 1032 -27.91 40.59 34.52
C ILE A 1032 -28.82 39.73 35.43
N ARG A 1033 -29.16 40.23 36.62
CA ARG A 1033 -30.12 39.52 37.50
C ARG A 1033 -31.51 39.42 36.89
N GLU A 1034 -32.00 40.49 36.27
CA GLU A 1034 -33.26 40.47 35.51
C GLU A 1034 -33.19 39.42 34.39
N ALA A 1035 -32.06 39.33 33.68
CA ALA A 1035 -31.87 38.33 32.64
C ALA A 1035 -31.90 36.89 33.20
N ILE A 1036 -31.25 36.63 34.34
CA ILE A 1036 -31.29 35.33 35.03
C ILE A 1036 -32.72 34.97 35.44
N ASP A 1037 -33.47 35.87 36.06
CA ASP A 1037 -34.85 35.61 36.49
C ASP A 1037 -35.77 35.29 35.29
N LEU A 1038 -35.59 36.01 34.18
CA LEU A 1038 -36.33 35.77 32.95
C LEU A 1038 -35.92 34.46 32.28
N MET A 1039 -34.62 34.12 32.29
CA MET A 1039 -34.12 32.85 31.78
C MET A 1039 -34.65 31.66 32.61
N GLU A 1040 -34.83 31.79 33.92
CA GLU A 1040 -35.41 30.73 34.75
C GLU A 1040 -36.89 30.51 34.37
N GLN A 1041 -37.63 31.59 34.16
CA GLN A 1041 -39.05 31.53 33.74
C GLN A 1041 -39.23 30.93 32.33
N GLU A 1042 -38.26 31.13 31.44
CA GLU A 1042 -38.25 30.52 30.10
C GLU A 1042 -37.60 29.13 30.08
N ASN A 1043 -37.17 28.61 31.24
CA ASN A 1043 -36.48 27.35 31.35
C ASN A 1043 -35.23 27.34 30.42
N LEU A 1044 -34.32 28.28 30.62
CA LEU A 1044 -33.08 28.48 29.84
C LEU A 1044 -31.83 28.44 30.73
N ARG A 1045 -31.86 27.61 31.79
CA ARG A 1045 -30.84 27.57 32.83
C ARG A 1045 -29.38 27.36 32.35
N PRO A 1046 -29.09 26.52 31.33
CA PRO A 1046 -27.75 26.41 30.73
C PRO A 1046 -27.20 27.71 30.16
N LEU A 1047 -28.06 28.67 29.79
CA LEU A 1047 -27.61 29.97 29.28
C LEU A 1047 -27.25 30.97 30.41
N MET A 1048 -27.47 30.60 31.68
CA MET A 1048 -27.17 31.45 32.83
C MET A 1048 -25.71 31.44 33.23
N THR A 1049 -24.93 30.43 32.83
CA THR A 1049 -23.51 30.32 33.18
C THR A 1049 -22.74 31.59 32.83
N GLU A 1050 -22.91 32.11 31.60
CA GLU A 1050 -22.29 33.36 31.14
C GLU A 1050 -22.69 34.56 32.02
N GLN A 1051 -23.93 34.57 32.52
CA GLN A 1051 -24.47 35.64 33.36
C GLN A 1051 -23.86 35.60 34.77
N TYR A 1052 -23.73 34.42 35.36
CA TYR A 1052 -23.09 34.23 36.66
C TYR A 1052 -21.59 34.49 36.61
N GLU A 1053 -20.91 34.09 35.54
CA GLU A 1053 -19.51 34.43 35.33
C GLU A 1053 -19.31 35.94 35.18
N THR A 1054 -20.18 36.62 34.42
CA THR A 1054 -20.14 38.08 34.28
C THR A 1054 -20.38 38.78 35.62
N LEU A 1055 -21.33 38.30 36.43
CA LEU A 1055 -21.55 38.81 37.79
C LEU A 1055 -20.34 38.57 38.69
N ALA A 1056 -19.68 37.41 38.58
CA ALA A 1056 -18.46 37.11 39.33
C ALA A 1056 -17.35 38.11 39.00
N ARG A 1057 -17.06 38.31 37.71
CA ARG A 1057 -16.08 39.29 37.19
C ARG A 1057 -16.38 40.70 37.69
N ILE A 1058 -17.65 41.13 37.60
CA ILE A 1058 -18.07 42.46 38.04
C ILE A 1058 -17.89 42.64 39.56
N GLN A 1059 -18.34 41.69 40.39
CA GLN A 1059 -18.23 41.81 41.84
C GLN A 1059 -16.77 41.77 42.29
N TRP A 1060 -15.95 40.96 41.62
CA TRP A 1060 -14.51 40.91 41.83
C TRP A 1060 -13.85 42.25 41.53
N ALA A 1061 -14.13 42.85 40.36
CA ALA A 1061 -13.61 44.15 39.96
C ALA A 1061 -14.07 45.30 40.88
N LEU A 1062 -15.25 45.19 41.50
CA LEU A 1062 -15.75 46.14 42.50
C LEU A 1062 -15.19 45.92 43.92
N GLY A 1063 -14.30 44.94 44.11
CA GLY A 1063 -13.70 44.61 45.41
C GLY A 1063 -14.60 43.79 46.34
N ALA A 1064 -15.80 43.39 45.90
CA ALA A 1064 -16.72 42.52 46.63
C ALA A 1064 -16.39 41.04 46.39
N LYS A 1065 -15.15 40.64 46.72
CA LYS A 1065 -14.59 39.33 46.38
C LYS A 1065 -15.45 38.14 46.84
N GLU A 1066 -16.05 38.19 48.03
CA GLU A 1066 -16.93 37.11 48.54
C GLU A 1066 -18.14 36.86 47.64
N LYS A 1067 -18.80 37.93 47.16
CA LYS A 1067 -19.90 37.81 46.19
C LYS A 1067 -19.41 37.37 44.82
N GLY A 1068 -18.18 37.76 44.44
CA GLY A 1068 -17.53 37.25 43.23
C GLY A 1068 -17.36 35.74 43.27
N VAL A 1069 -16.86 35.21 44.39
CA VAL A 1069 -16.71 33.75 44.61
C VAL A 1069 -18.07 33.05 44.63
N GLU A 1070 -19.10 33.63 45.26
CA GLU A 1070 -20.45 33.08 45.27
C GLU A 1070 -20.99 32.88 43.84
N TYR A 1071 -20.94 33.91 42.99
CA TYR A 1071 -21.37 33.78 41.61
C TYR A 1071 -20.46 32.89 40.75
N ALA A 1072 -19.15 32.86 41.03
CA ALA A 1072 -18.24 31.92 40.40
C ALA A 1072 -18.61 30.46 40.71
N ARG A 1073 -18.98 30.17 41.97
CA ARG A 1073 -19.50 28.85 42.37
C ARG A 1073 -20.81 28.52 41.69
N GLU A 1074 -21.75 29.47 41.59
CA GLU A 1074 -23.01 29.24 40.86
C GLU A 1074 -22.76 28.94 39.39
N SER A 1075 -21.86 29.68 38.74
CA SER A 1075 -21.43 29.41 37.36
C SER A 1075 -20.83 28.02 37.22
N ILE A 1076 -19.90 27.65 38.11
CA ILE A 1076 -19.21 26.36 38.10
C ILE A 1076 -20.13 25.20 38.47
N GLN A 1077 -21.08 25.41 39.39
CA GLN A 1077 -22.08 24.41 39.74
C GLN A 1077 -23.01 24.17 38.56
N LEU A 1078 -23.44 25.21 37.84
CA LEU A 1078 -24.20 25.04 36.60
C LEU A 1078 -23.36 24.31 35.53
N LEU A 1079 -22.09 24.66 35.39
CA LEU A 1079 -21.17 23.94 34.50
C LEU A 1079 -21.08 22.45 34.89
N THR A 1080 -20.91 22.16 36.17
CA THR A 1080 -20.82 20.79 36.71
C THR A 1080 -22.12 20.03 36.51
N ASP A 1081 -23.25 20.62 36.89
CA ASP A 1081 -24.59 20.05 36.78
C ASP A 1081 -24.90 19.69 35.33
N HIS A 1082 -24.52 20.55 34.38
CA HIS A 1082 -24.73 20.34 32.95
C HIS A 1082 -23.63 19.50 32.27
N GLY A 1083 -22.69 18.93 33.03
CA GLY A 1083 -21.62 18.08 32.50
C GLY A 1083 -20.55 18.84 31.70
N PHE A 1084 -20.42 20.15 31.91
CA PHE A 1084 -19.32 20.97 31.36
C PHE A 1084 -18.02 20.87 32.17
N MET A 1085 -18.08 20.42 33.42
CA MET A 1085 -16.95 20.25 34.34
C MET A 1085 -17.15 19.03 35.24
N ASP A 1086 -16.07 18.38 35.68
CA ASP A 1086 -16.17 17.31 36.68
C ASP A 1086 -16.42 17.88 38.09
N PRO A 1087 -17.38 17.33 38.86
CA PRO A 1087 -17.58 17.72 40.25
C PRO A 1087 -16.31 17.63 41.13
N ARG A 1088 -15.35 16.78 40.77
CA ARG A 1088 -14.07 16.59 41.46
C ARG A 1088 -13.09 17.74 41.25
N ASP A 1089 -13.24 18.46 40.15
CA ASP A 1089 -12.39 19.61 39.82
C ASP A 1089 -13.03 20.95 40.21
N PHE A 1090 -14.15 20.88 40.94
CA PHE A 1090 -14.90 22.08 41.33
C PHE A 1090 -13.96 23.10 42.00
N ASP A 1091 -13.09 22.66 42.90
CA ASP A 1091 -12.16 23.54 43.60
C ASP A 1091 -11.02 24.06 42.70
N GLU A 1092 -10.46 23.23 41.81
CA GLU A 1092 -9.33 23.62 40.97
C GLU A 1092 -9.76 24.60 39.87
N ASN A 1093 -10.92 24.37 39.25
CA ASN A 1093 -11.50 25.30 38.28
C ASN A 1093 -12.10 26.54 38.94
N LEU A 1094 -12.62 26.44 40.16
CA LEU A 1094 -12.99 27.63 40.93
C LEU A 1094 -11.76 28.48 41.20
N MET A 1095 -10.64 27.87 41.58
CA MET A 1095 -9.38 28.60 41.74
C MET A 1095 -8.88 29.16 40.41
N GLY A 1096 -8.94 28.42 39.30
CA GLY A 1096 -8.56 28.90 37.96
C GLY A 1096 -9.39 30.09 37.50
N LEU A 1097 -10.72 30.04 37.69
CA LEU A 1097 -11.61 31.16 37.37
C LEU A 1097 -11.28 32.38 38.25
N LEU A 1098 -11.01 32.17 39.53
CA LEU A 1098 -10.61 33.24 40.45
C LEU A 1098 -9.23 33.82 40.11
N TYR A 1099 -8.26 33.01 39.69
CA TYR A 1099 -6.94 33.45 39.23
C TYR A 1099 -7.05 34.29 37.96
N SER A 1100 -7.93 33.91 37.03
CA SER A 1100 -8.21 34.71 35.81
C SER A 1100 -8.84 36.07 36.09
N PHE A 1101 -9.35 36.30 37.31
CA PHE A 1101 -9.82 37.60 37.76
C PHE A 1101 -8.74 38.40 38.52
N GLU A 1102 -7.61 37.78 38.88
CA GLU A 1102 -6.45 38.44 39.51
C GLU A 1102 -5.41 38.93 38.48
N GLU A 1103 -5.26 38.24 37.34
CA GLU A 1103 -4.55 38.73 36.15
C GLU A 1103 -5.32 39.84 35.44
#